data_AF-A0AAX3TFS0-F1
#
_entry.id   AF-A0AAX3TFS0-F1
#
_cell.length_a   1.000
_cell.length_b   1.000
_cell.length_c   1.000
_cell.angle_alpha   90.00
_cell.angle_beta   90.00
_cell.angle_gamma   90.00
#
_symmetry.space_group_name_H-M   'P 1'
#
loop_
_entity.id
_entity.type
_entity.pdbx_description
1 polymer ?
#
loop_
_entity_poly.entity_id
_entity_poly.type
_entity_poly.pdbx_seq_one_letter_code
_entity_poly.pdbx_strand_id
1 'polypeptide(L)'
;MHSDVSWLTVVRRLPFTVALAAALLIVGATTGSLWGRANDKSWYHEVAFGLPALREGKWWTPVSSAFVEPGPWLYLLALVAVVVGMGWAEWQLGTVKAVLVGVGGHLIASLLTVLLLWLLSSEVTSWRWAEQLAESRATGVGALVVSAVAVASATVRSPWRLRVRVLLGAIVSVAFLFEGTLASVEYVLAAIIMLIVGEKFFATNEHGWVPRTRREVRMLGCAALLVIAGANLLVFLFPGSGPLGPTDAGDDSVFTMLIGLAVNVLIADQLRRGKRWAWWVAVVLGALNVIATLLAVILVVFTDVSSEGAVTLGTTLLWVLVLAILIPGRFAFAVPWRVRQVGASGSDDDPVGRVKELLRVHGGGTMSWMTTWPGNSYQFTGAAGDLDDQSVVTYRKHVGTMVALADPVCAPERLADAVDAFVDLAESAGATPCWFSIGSATSEIVTGRGWLSVQIAEDTIVDLPGLEFKGKPWQHVRSAMNKATKQDISMRMVSLADESFAVKTQVRAISEEWVGDKGLPEMGFTLGSVEEAMDPAVRVALAVDPTGNVHGVLSWLPVYAPGGDVAGWTLDIMRRRTDGFGPVVEYLIASSAVAFKDEGAQFISLSGAPLARTGDFDAEPLDKLLDTLGAALEPYYGFRSLHTFKKKFNPRYEPVYLAFRDESDLPRIGVAISRAYLPDATTGQLVRLAASRGD
;
A
#
# COMPACT_ATOMS: atom_id res chain seq x y z
N MET A 1 23.25 -9.59 -1.73
CA MET A 1 23.37 -11.03 -2.03
C MET A 1 21.95 -11.49 -2.28
N HIS A 2 21.59 -11.70 -3.55
CA HIS A 2 20.24 -12.10 -3.94
C HIS A 2 19.93 -13.44 -3.29
N SER A 3 18.94 -13.47 -2.38
CA SER A 3 18.22 -14.70 -2.10
C SER A 3 17.37 -14.98 -3.33
N ASP A 4 17.98 -15.59 -4.35
CA ASP A 4 17.24 -16.29 -5.38
C ASP A 4 16.38 -17.32 -4.65
N VAL A 5 15.11 -16.99 -4.44
CA VAL A 5 14.12 -17.96 -4.00
C VAL A 5 14.04 -18.97 -5.13
N SER A 6 14.86 -20.03 -5.02
CA SER A 6 14.88 -21.05 -6.06
C SER A 6 13.48 -21.61 -6.17
N TRP A 7 13.00 -21.82 -7.40
CA TRP A 7 11.69 -22.42 -7.64
C TRP A 7 11.52 -23.75 -6.88
N LEU A 8 12.62 -24.48 -6.63
CA LEU A 8 12.67 -25.70 -5.81
C LEU A 8 12.25 -25.45 -4.36
N THR A 9 12.60 -24.29 -3.80
CA THR A 9 12.22 -23.90 -2.43
C THR A 9 10.72 -23.63 -2.32
N VAL A 10 10.13 -22.99 -3.34
CA VAL A 10 8.67 -22.76 -3.41
C VAL A 10 7.93 -24.07 -3.58
N VAL A 11 8.37 -24.93 -4.50
CA VAL A 11 7.76 -26.25 -4.76
C VAL A 11 7.81 -27.14 -3.51
N ARG A 12 8.91 -27.10 -2.75
CA ARG A 12 9.03 -27.86 -1.48
C ARG A 12 8.08 -27.38 -0.38
N ARG A 13 7.65 -26.12 -0.42
CA ARG A 13 6.66 -25.58 0.53
C ARG A 13 5.21 -25.86 0.14
N LEU A 14 4.95 -26.33 -1.09
CA LEU A 14 3.61 -26.54 -1.63
C LEU A 14 3.36 -27.99 -2.10
N PRO A 15 3.68 -29.03 -1.29
CA PRO A 15 3.59 -30.42 -1.72
C PRO A 15 2.16 -30.84 -2.09
N PHE A 16 1.12 -30.34 -1.43
CA PHE A 16 -0.26 -30.71 -1.76
C PHE A 16 -0.71 -30.09 -3.08
N THR A 17 -0.40 -28.82 -3.31
CA THR A 17 -0.73 -28.11 -4.55
C THR A 17 -0.09 -28.79 -5.76
N VAL A 18 1.20 -29.16 -5.64
CA VAL A 18 1.93 -29.88 -6.69
C VAL A 18 1.32 -31.26 -6.93
N ALA A 19 1.00 -32.00 -5.86
CA ALA A 19 0.37 -33.31 -5.97
C ALA A 19 -1.03 -33.24 -6.61
N LEU A 20 -1.83 -32.23 -6.24
CA LEU A 20 -3.17 -32.03 -6.79
C LEU A 20 -3.13 -31.65 -8.28
N ALA A 21 -2.23 -30.74 -8.67
CA ALA A 21 -2.03 -30.38 -10.08
C ALA A 21 -1.54 -31.57 -10.91
N ALA A 22 -0.59 -32.36 -10.38
CA ALA A 22 -0.12 -33.58 -11.03
C ALA A 22 -1.24 -34.61 -11.16
N ALA A 23 -2.05 -34.81 -10.10
CA ALA A 23 -3.19 -35.72 -10.13
C ALA A 23 -4.22 -35.32 -11.20
N LEU A 24 -4.57 -34.02 -11.31
CA LEU A 24 -5.48 -33.53 -12.35
C LEU A 24 -4.96 -33.83 -13.75
N LEU A 25 -3.67 -33.58 -14.00
CA LEU A 25 -3.04 -33.85 -15.30
C LEU A 25 -2.98 -35.35 -15.60
N ILE A 26 -2.57 -36.17 -14.64
CA ILE A 26 -2.47 -37.62 -14.81
C ILE A 26 -3.86 -38.23 -15.03
N VAL A 27 -4.86 -37.86 -14.22
CA VAL A 27 -6.24 -38.36 -14.37
C VAL A 27 -6.82 -37.85 -15.69
N GLY A 28 -6.65 -36.58 -16.03
CA GLY A 28 -7.13 -36.04 -17.31
C GLY A 28 -6.50 -36.74 -18.52
N ALA A 29 -5.20 -37.03 -18.45
CA ALA A 29 -4.46 -37.71 -19.51
C ALA A 29 -4.79 -39.20 -19.61
N THR A 30 -5.01 -39.89 -18.49
CA THR A 30 -5.32 -41.33 -18.50
C THR A 30 -6.77 -41.62 -18.90
N THR A 31 -7.69 -40.72 -18.53
CA THR A 31 -9.12 -40.87 -18.81
C THR A 31 -9.52 -40.27 -20.17
N GLY A 32 -8.65 -39.45 -20.76
CA GLY A 32 -8.87 -38.82 -22.07
C GLY A 32 -9.73 -37.55 -22.02
N SER A 33 -10.05 -37.03 -20.84
CA SER A 33 -10.77 -35.76 -20.64
C SER A 33 -9.89 -34.53 -20.85
N LEU A 34 -8.56 -34.68 -20.90
CA LEU A 34 -7.66 -33.59 -21.23
C LEU A 34 -7.81 -33.10 -22.68
N TRP A 35 -8.22 -34.00 -23.60
CA TRP A 35 -8.31 -33.72 -25.03
C TRP A 35 -9.75 -33.73 -25.59
N GLY A 36 -10.74 -34.03 -24.76
CA GLY A 36 -12.15 -34.06 -25.15
C GLY A 36 -13.06 -33.80 -23.96
N ARG A 37 -14.35 -33.61 -24.19
CA ARG A 37 -15.31 -33.38 -23.09
C ARG A 37 -15.43 -34.64 -22.25
N ALA A 38 -15.38 -34.50 -20.93
CA ALA A 38 -15.51 -35.63 -20.01
C ALA A 38 -16.90 -36.28 -20.14
N ASN A 39 -17.94 -35.45 -20.32
CA ASN A 39 -19.33 -35.87 -20.41
C ASN A 39 -19.61 -36.82 -21.60
N ASP A 40 -18.75 -36.82 -22.62
CA ASP A 40 -18.86 -37.69 -23.80
C ASP A 40 -18.23 -39.07 -23.56
N LYS A 41 -17.58 -39.30 -22.42
CA LYS A 41 -16.85 -40.53 -22.11
C LYS A 41 -17.74 -41.53 -21.38
N SER A 42 -17.62 -42.81 -21.73
CA SER A 42 -18.43 -43.90 -21.15
C SER A 42 -18.27 -44.04 -19.63
N TRP A 43 -17.11 -43.69 -19.08
CA TRP A 43 -16.82 -43.75 -17.64
C TRP A 43 -17.35 -42.54 -16.85
N TYR A 44 -17.83 -41.49 -17.50
CA TYR A 44 -18.22 -40.23 -16.83
C TYR A 44 -19.27 -40.45 -15.73
N HIS A 45 -20.28 -41.28 -16.00
CA HIS A 45 -21.34 -41.61 -15.05
C HIS A 45 -20.85 -42.42 -13.83
N GLU A 46 -19.64 -42.97 -13.86
CA GLU A 46 -19.04 -43.66 -12.71
C GLU A 46 -18.30 -42.71 -11.77
N VAL A 47 -17.91 -41.51 -12.23
CA VAL A 47 -17.07 -40.60 -11.44
C VAL A 47 -17.71 -39.23 -11.17
N ALA A 48 -18.68 -38.82 -11.99
CA ALA A 48 -19.34 -37.53 -11.88
C ALA A 48 -20.33 -37.48 -10.71
N PHE A 49 -20.24 -36.41 -9.93
CA PHE A 49 -21.05 -36.19 -8.74
C PHE A 49 -22.41 -35.59 -9.08
N GLY A 50 -23.44 -35.95 -8.32
CA GLY A 50 -24.78 -35.39 -8.44
C GLY A 50 -25.81 -36.24 -7.71
N LEU A 51 -27.03 -35.73 -7.58
CA LEU A 51 -28.14 -36.47 -6.98
C LEU A 51 -28.41 -37.83 -7.68
N PRO A 52 -28.31 -37.97 -9.02
CA PRO A 52 -28.49 -39.25 -9.69
C PRO A 52 -27.43 -40.28 -9.28
N ALA A 53 -26.17 -39.85 -9.15
CA ALA A 53 -25.07 -40.73 -8.76
C ALA A 53 -25.26 -41.33 -7.36
N LEU A 54 -25.75 -40.52 -6.41
CA LEU A 54 -26.03 -41.00 -5.06
C LEU A 54 -27.26 -41.92 -5.00
N ARG A 55 -28.30 -41.66 -5.82
CA ARG A 55 -29.44 -42.58 -5.97
C ARG A 55 -29.02 -43.93 -6.54
N GLU A 56 -28.02 -43.94 -7.42
CA GLU A 56 -27.39 -45.16 -7.97
C GLU A 56 -26.43 -45.85 -6.98
N GLY A 57 -26.28 -45.35 -5.75
CA GLY A 57 -25.41 -45.92 -4.72
C GLY A 57 -23.92 -45.60 -4.90
N LYS A 58 -23.56 -44.67 -5.78
CA LYS A 58 -22.17 -44.29 -6.10
C LYS A 58 -21.62 -43.26 -5.10
N TRP A 59 -21.46 -43.68 -3.85
CA TRP A 59 -21.04 -42.82 -2.73
C TRP A 59 -19.61 -42.27 -2.85
N TRP A 60 -18.77 -42.84 -3.73
CA TRP A 60 -17.40 -42.36 -3.99
C TRP A 60 -17.35 -41.13 -4.90
N THR A 61 -18.45 -40.81 -5.59
CA THR A 61 -18.50 -39.73 -6.58
C THR A 61 -18.16 -38.32 -6.08
N PRO A 62 -18.44 -37.93 -4.81
CA PRO A 62 -17.96 -36.65 -4.29
C PRO A 62 -16.43 -36.53 -4.28
N VAL A 63 -15.71 -37.64 -4.15
CA VAL A 63 -14.24 -37.65 -4.14
C VAL A 63 -13.70 -37.73 -5.56
N SER A 64 -14.23 -38.62 -6.39
CA SER A 64 -13.73 -38.82 -7.76
C SER A 64 -14.01 -37.62 -8.67
N SER A 65 -15.09 -36.88 -8.44
CA SER A 65 -15.48 -35.71 -9.24
C SER A 65 -14.45 -34.59 -9.17
N ALA A 66 -13.70 -34.46 -8.06
CA ALA A 66 -12.70 -33.41 -7.85
C ALA A 66 -11.47 -33.52 -8.77
N PHE A 67 -11.24 -34.67 -9.41
CA PHE A 67 -10.05 -34.94 -10.22
C PHE A 67 -10.31 -34.91 -11.74
N VAL A 68 -11.55 -34.61 -12.16
CA VAL A 68 -11.94 -34.59 -13.56
C VAL A 68 -12.52 -33.21 -13.89
N GLU A 69 -12.01 -32.55 -14.93
CA GLU A 69 -12.63 -31.33 -15.44
C GLU A 69 -13.52 -31.63 -16.65
N PRO A 70 -14.66 -30.92 -16.83
CA PRO A 70 -15.62 -31.22 -17.89
C PRO A 70 -15.08 -31.05 -19.32
N GLY A 71 -14.01 -30.26 -19.51
CA GLY A 71 -13.40 -30.09 -20.82
C GLY A 71 -11.97 -29.53 -20.81
N PRO A 72 -11.29 -29.53 -21.97
CA PRO A 72 -9.85 -29.23 -22.06
C PRO A 72 -9.44 -27.83 -21.56
N TRP A 73 -10.23 -26.80 -21.88
CA TRP A 73 -9.93 -25.44 -21.44
C TRP A 73 -10.17 -25.24 -19.94
N LEU A 74 -11.09 -26.01 -19.35
CA LEU A 74 -11.34 -25.99 -17.91
C LEU A 74 -10.18 -26.61 -17.13
N TYR A 75 -9.45 -27.58 -17.70
CA TYR A 75 -8.19 -28.06 -17.10
C TYR A 75 -7.16 -26.94 -16.96
N LEU A 76 -7.03 -26.05 -17.96
CA LEU A 76 -6.11 -24.91 -17.87
C LEU A 76 -6.52 -23.96 -16.75
N LEU A 77 -7.81 -23.62 -16.66
CA LEU A 77 -8.32 -22.76 -15.58
C LEU A 77 -8.21 -23.42 -14.21
N ALA A 78 -8.51 -24.71 -14.10
CA ALA A 78 -8.38 -25.49 -12.88
C ALA A 78 -6.93 -25.52 -12.40
N LEU A 79 -5.96 -25.70 -13.30
CA LEU A 79 -4.54 -25.66 -12.95
C LEU A 79 -4.11 -24.28 -12.46
N VAL A 80 -4.58 -23.20 -13.10
CA VAL A 80 -4.33 -21.84 -12.62
C VAL A 80 -4.96 -21.64 -11.24
N ALA A 81 -6.21 -22.06 -11.04
CA ALA A 81 -6.92 -21.96 -9.76
C ALA A 81 -6.24 -22.79 -8.65
N VAL A 82 -5.73 -23.98 -8.96
CA VAL A 82 -4.95 -24.80 -8.02
C VAL A 82 -3.63 -24.13 -7.69
N VAL A 83 -2.84 -23.73 -8.68
CA VAL A 83 -1.52 -23.13 -8.44
C VAL A 83 -1.64 -21.81 -7.66
N VAL A 84 -2.58 -20.95 -8.05
CA VAL A 84 -2.76 -19.63 -7.43
C VAL A 84 -3.56 -19.74 -6.14
N GLY A 85 -4.75 -20.34 -6.18
CA GLY A 85 -5.67 -20.40 -5.05
C GLY A 85 -5.25 -21.42 -3.99
N MET A 86 -5.08 -22.69 -4.40
CA MET A 86 -4.65 -23.75 -3.47
C MET A 86 -3.21 -23.53 -3.01
N GLY A 87 -2.31 -23.12 -3.91
CA GLY A 87 -0.93 -22.79 -3.57
C GLY A 87 -0.84 -21.66 -2.54
N TRP A 88 -1.59 -20.58 -2.73
CA TRP A 88 -1.67 -19.51 -1.73
C TRP A 88 -2.28 -20.00 -0.41
N ALA A 89 -3.37 -20.78 -0.45
CA ALA A 89 -3.98 -21.30 0.77
C ALA A 89 -3.06 -22.26 1.54
N GLU A 90 -2.31 -23.12 0.84
CA GLU A 90 -1.31 -23.99 1.43
C GLU A 90 -0.14 -23.21 2.02
N TRP A 91 0.29 -22.13 1.38
CA TRP A 91 1.30 -21.24 1.92
C TRP A 91 0.87 -20.60 3.25
N GLN A 92 -0.40 -20.17 3.34
CA GLN A 92 -0.93 -19.48 4.52
C GLN A 92 -1.28 -20.43 5.67
N LEU A 93 -1.85 -21.60 5.35
CA LEU A 93 -2.37 -22.54 6.34
C LEU A 93 -1.35 -23.64 6.71
N GLY A 94 -0.37 -23.89 5.86
CA GLY A 94 0.43 -25.10 5.87
C GLY A 94 -0.32 -26.31 5.28
N THR A 95 0.41 -27.25 4.70
CA THR A 95 -0.12 -28.41 3.96
C THR A 95 -1.25 -29.16 4.67
N VAL A 96 -1.08 -29.55 5.93
CA VAL A 96 -2.09 -30.38 6.63
C VAL A 96 -3.43 -29.66 6.73
N LYS A 97 -3.42 -28.40 7.19
CA LYS A 97 -4.64 -27.62 7.34
C LYS A 97 -5.27 -27.34 5.98
N ALA A 98 -4.46 -27.01 4.98
CA ALA A 98 -4.90 -26.75 3.61
C ALA A 98 -5.61 -27.97 2.98
N VAL A 99 -5.09 -29.19 3.18
CA VAL A 99 -5.73 -30.44 2.79
C VAL A 99 -7.06 -30.62 3.50
N LEU A 100 -7.08 -30.49 4.83
CA LEU A 100 -8.28 -30.70 5.64
C LEU A 100 -9.41 -29.74 5.24
N VAL A 101 -9.11 -28.46 5.04
CA VAL A 101 -10.13 -27.47 4.69
C VAL A 101 -10.55 -27.55 3.23
N GLY A 102 -9.63 -27.84 2.31
CA GLY A 102 -9.93 -28.00 0.89
C GLY A 102 -10.80 -29.24 0.65
N VAL A 103 -10.31 -30.41 1.06
CA VAL A 103 -11.02 -31.69 0.86
C VAL A 103 -12.28 -31.75 1.73
N GLY A 104 -12.19 -31.36 3.00
CA GLY A 104 -13.35 -31.35 3.89
C GLY A 104 -14.43 -30.38 3.43
N GLY A 105 -14.04 -29.16 3.00
CA GLY A 105 -14.98 -28.17 2.48
C GLY A 105 -15.64 -28.61 1.17
N HIS A 106 -14.89 -29.23 0.26
CA HIS A 106 -15.42 -29.84 -0.96
C HIS A 106 -16.50 -30.88 -0.65
N LEU A 107 -16.20 -31.85 0.22
CA LEU A 107 -17.14 -32.91 0.58
C LEU A 107 -18.40 -32.36 1.26
N ILE A 108 -18.25 -31.41 2.18
CA ILE A 108 -19.37 -30.76 2.87
C ILE A 108 -20.25 -30.01 1.85
N ALA A 109 -19.64 -29.23 0.95
CA ALA A 109 -20.35 -28.45 -0.05
C ALA A 109 -21.09 -29.34 -1.05
N SER A 110 -20.46 -30.42 -1.53
CA SER A 110 -21.11 -31.39 -2.42
C SER A 110 -22.33 -32.03 -1.75
N LEU A 111 -22.18 -32.56 -0.53
CA LEU A 111 -23.31 -33.20 0.18
C LEU A 111 -24.46 -32.22 0.46
N LEU A 112 -24.15 -30.99 0.84
CA LEU A 112 -25.17 -29.96 1.06
C LEU A 112 -25.83 -29.50 -0.24
N THR A 113 -25.10 -29.49 -1.36
CA THR A 113 -25.67 -29.20 -2.68
C THR A 113 -26.73 -30.22 -3.06
N VAL A 114 -26.43 -31.51 -2.89
CA VAL A 114 -27.40 -32.58 -3.15
C VAL A 114 -28.59 -32.48 -2.19
N LEU A 115 -28.35 -32.22 -0.90
CA LEU A 115 -29.44 -32.05 0.07
C LEU A 115 -30.36 -30.89 -0.33
N LEU A 116 -29.77 -29.75 -0.72
CA LEU A 116 -30.50 -28.57 -1.18
C LEU A 116 -31.32 -28.89 -2.43
N LEU A 117 -30.73 -29.53 -3.43
CA LEU A 117 -31.44 -29.89 -4.66
C LEU A 117 -32.52 -30.92 -4.43
N TRP A 118 -32.29 -31.92 -3.57
CA TRP A 118 -33.31 -32.89 -3.21
C TRP A 118 -34.53 -32.23 -2.55
N LEU A 119 -34.31 -31.22 -1.69
CA LEU A 119 -35.40 -30.44 -1.10
C LEU A 119 -36.14 -29.60 -2.16
N LEU A 120 -35.40 -28.91 -3.02
CA LEU A 120 -35.95 -28.01 -4.05
C LEU A 120 -36.53 -28.73 -5.29
N SER A 121 -36.20 -30.00 -5.50
CA SER A 121 -36.72 -30.83 -6.59
C SER A 121 -37.80 -31.81 -6.11
N SER A 122 -38.25 -31.71 -4.85
CA SER A 122 -39.33 -32.53 -4.32
C SER A 122 -40.69 -31.98 -4.76
N GLU A 123 -41.78 -32.76 -4.60
CA GLU A 123 -43.17 -32.36 -4.95
C GLU A 123 -43.64 -31.03 -4.28
N VAL A 124 -42.82 -30.45 -3.41
CA VAL A 124 -43.07 -29.20 -2.67
C VAL A 124 -42.80 -27.95 -3.52
N THR A 125 -41.92 -27.99 -4.53
CA THR A 125 -41.52 -26.80 -5.31
C THR A 125 -41.51 -27.07 -6.81
N SER A 126 -42.27 -26.30 -7.60
CA SER A 126 -42.37 -26.40 -9.07
C SER A 126 -41.26 -25.66 -9.83
N TRP A 127 -40.06 -25.55 -9.25
CA TRP A 127 -38.98 -24.75 -9.81
C TRP A 127 -38.17 -25.54 -10.85
N ARG A 128 -38.54 -25.37 -12.12
CA ARG A 128 -37.95 -26.09 -13.28
C ARG A 128 -36.41 -26.10 -13.32
N TRP A 129 -35.75 -25.01 -12.92
CA TRP A 129 -34.28 -24.97 -12.91
C TRP A 129 -33.70 -25.95 -11.88
N ALA A 130 -34.29 -26.03 -10.68
CA ALA A 130 -33.84 -26.97 -9.65
C ALA A 130 -34.11 -28.43 -10.04
N GLU A 131 -35.22 -28.70 -10.72
CA GLU A 131 -35.53 -30.02 -11.27
C GLU A 131 -34.48 -30.45 -12.32
N GLN A 132 -34.17 -29.57 -13.28
CA GLN A 132 -33.12 -29.82 -14.29
C GLN A 132 -31.75 -30.03 -13.64
N LEU A 133 -31.40 -29.23 -12.64
CA LEU A 133 -30.12 -29.34 -11.96
C LEU A 133 -30.03 -30.62 -11.12
N ALA A 134 -31.13 -31.08 -10.54
CA ALA A 134 -31.21 -32.33 -9.78
C ALA A 134 -30.98 -33.58 -10.65
N GLU A 135 -31.17 -33.49 -11.97
CA GLU A 135 -30.83 -34.55 -12.93
C GLU A 135 -29.41 -34.44 -13.49
N SER A 136 -28.75 -33.30 -13.24
CA SER A 136 -27.41 -33.03 -13.75
C SER A 136 -26.31 -33.69 -12.90
N ARG A 137 -25.12 -33.79 -13.49
CA ARG A 137 -23.89 -34.25 -12.82
C ARG A 137 -22.76 -33.28 -13.09
N ALA A 138 -21.90 -33.07 -12.10
CA ALA A 138 -20.77 -32.16 -12.16
C ALA A 138 -19.46 -32.86 -11.78
N THR A 139 -18.39 -32.32 -12.35
CA THR A 139 -17.01 -32.62 -11.99
C THR A 139 -16.23 -31.32 -11.93
N GLY A 140 -15.14 -31.30 -11.17
CA GLY A 140 -14.21 -30.20 -11.14
C GLY A 140 -13.62 -29.96 -9.75
N VAL A 141 -12.42 -29.40 -9.72
CA VAL A 141 -11.67 -29.10 -8.49
C VAL A 141 -12.12 -27.79 -7.82
N GLY A 142 -13.00 -27.02 -8.46
CA GLY A 142 -13.33 -25.65 -8.07
C GLY A 142 -13.79 -25.50 -6.61
N ALA A 143 -14.67 -26.37 -6.12
CA ALA A 143 -15.21 -26.28 -4.76
C ALA A 143 -14.13 -26.53 -3.68
N LEU A 144 -13.14 -27.38 -3.98
CA LEU A 144 -11.97 -27.59 -3.14
C LEU A 144 -11.13 -26.32 -3.04
N VAL A 145 -10.83 -25.67 -4.18
CA VAL A 145 -10.06 -24.43 -4.21
C VAL A 145 -10.80 -23.31 -3.49
N VAL A 146 -12.11 -23.13 -3.77
CA VAL A 146 -12.98 -22.14 -3.10
C VAL A 146 -12.97 -22.33 -1.58
N SER A 147 -13.08 -23.58 -1.12
CA SER A 147 -13.05 -23.91 0.31
C SER A 147 -11.72 -23.53 0.97
N ALA A 148 -10.60 -23.84 0.32
CA ALA A 148 -9.27 -23.53 0.85
C ALA A 148 -9.01 -22.01 0.88
N VAL A 149 -9.36 -21.29 -0.19
CA VAL A 149 -9.22 -19.83 -0.27
C VAL A 149 -10.13 -19.13 0.75
N ALA A 150 -11.36 -19.61 0.94
CA ALA A 150 -12.29 -19.09 1.93
C ALA A 150 -11.69 -19.14 3.35
N VAL A 151 -11.13 -20.28 3.76
CA VAL A 151 -10.50 -20.41 5.09
C VAL A 151 -9.21 -19.61 5.18
N ALA A 152 -8.32 -19.70 4.19
CA ALA A 152 -7.05 -18.96 4.18
C ALA A 152 -7.27 -17.44 4.23
N SER A 153 -8.39 -16.93 3.71
CA SER A 153 -8.74 -15.51 3.82
C SER A 153 -8.84 -15.02 5.28
N ALA A 154 -9.13 -15.90 6.24
CA ALA A 154 -9.24 -15.53 7.65
C ALA A 154 -7.88 -15.35 8.35
N THR A 155 -6.79 -15.87 7.78
CA THR A 155 -5.46 -15.79 8.40
C THR A 155 -4.69 -14.53 8.03
N VAL A 156 -5.14 -13.80 7.00
CA VAL A 156 -4.52 -12.56 6.54
C VAL A 156 -5.15 -11.32 7.18
N ARG A 157 -4.40 -10.22 7.25
CA ARG A 157 -4.87 -8.93 7.79
C ARG A 157 -5.66 -8.12 6.74
N SER A 158 -6.49 -7.20 7.19
CA SER A 158 -7.07 -6.17 6.33
C SER A 158 -5.93 -5.29 5.77
N PRO A 159 -5.97 -4.89 4.48
CA PRO A 159 -7.08 -5.01 3.54
C PRO A 159 -7.16 -6.34 2.80
N TRP A 160 -6.09 -7.15 2.73
CA TRP A 160 -6.02 -8.38 1.94
C TRP A 160 -7.11 -9.40 2.27
N ARG A 161 -7.45 -9.54 3.56
CA ARG A 161 -8.62 -10.33 4.02
C ARG A 161 -9.90 -9.95 3.27
N LEU A 162 -10.19 -8.66 3.20
CA LEU A 162 -11.37 -8.15 2.52
C LEU A 162 -11.27 -8.32 1.00
N ARG A 163 -10.09 -8.07 0.41
CA ARG A 163 -9.87 -8.20 -1.05
C ARG A 163 -10.16 -9.62 -1.52
N VAL A 164 -9.59 -10.60 -0.84
CA VAL A 164 -9.75 -12.02 -1.18
C VAL A 164 -11.20 -12.45 -1.02
N ARG A 165 -11.86 -12.08 0.09
CA ARG A 165 -13.28 -12.43 0.33
C ARG A 165 -14.22 -11.81 -0.70
N VAL A 166 -13.99 -10.57 -1.09
CA VAL A 166 -14.79 -9.88 -2.11
C VAL A 166 -14.57 -10.51 -3.48
N LEU A 167 -13.31 -10.79 -3.85
CA LEU A 167 -13.01 -11.45 -5.11
C LEU A 167 -13.62 -12.86 -5.17
N LEU A 168 -13.51 -13.62 -4.08
CA LEU A 168 -14.13 -14.94 -3.97
C LEU A 168 -15.65 -14.85 -4.09
N GLY A 169 -16.28 -13.96 -3.31
CA GLY A 169 -17.72 -13.73 -3.36
C GLY A 169 -18.19 -13.27 -4.74
N ALA A 170 -17.41 -12.44 -5.43
CA ALA A 170 -17.67 -12.00 -6.80
C ALA A 170 -17.67 -13.17 -7.79
N ILE A 171 -16.58 -13.95 -7.82
CA ILE A 171 -16.43 -15.10 -8.73
C ILE A 171 -17.59 -16.08 -8.53
N VAL A 172 -17.88 -16.42 -7.27
CA VAL A 172 -18.91 -17.39 -6.92
C VAL A 172 -20.32 -16.86 -7.21
N SER A 173 -20.59 -15.58 -6.92
CA SER A 173 -21.90 -14.97 -7.24
C SER A 173 -22.13 -14.87 -8.73
N VAL A 174 -21.11 -14.49 -9.51
CA VAL A 174 -21.22 -14.39 -10.98
C VAL A 174 -21.41 -15.79 -11.59
N ALA A 175 -20.61 -16.78 -11.19
CA ALA A 175 -20.80 -18.15 -11.67
C ALA A 175 -22.22 -18.67 -11.36
N PHE A 176 -22.73 -18.44 -10.15
CA PHE A 176 -24.07 -18.87 -9.76
C PHE A 176 -25.17 -18.13 -10.53
N LEU A 177 -25.13 -16.79 -10.58
CA LEU A 177 -26.20 -15.99 -11.16
C LEU A 177 -26.31 -16.13 -12.68
N PHE A 178 -25.18 -16.36 -13.37
CA PHE A 178 -25.13 -16.33 -14.83
C PHE A 178 -24.89 -17.69 -15.48
N GLU A 179 -24.13 -18.61 -14.85
CA GLU A 179 -23.97 -19.97 -15.38
C GLU A 179 -25.00 -20.95 -14.80
N GLY A 180 -25.27 -20.87 -13.49
CA GLY A 180 -26.30 -21.69 -12.84
C GLY A 180 -26.09 -23.20 -12.90
N THR A 181 -24.84 -23.65 -12.96
CA THR A 181 -24.48 -25.08 -13.01
C THR A 181 -24.47 -25.72 -11.62
N LEU A 182 -24.50 -27.06 -11.55
CA LEU A 182 -24.41 -27.79 -10.29
C LEU A 182 -23.11 -27.44 -9.53
N ALA A 183 -22.01 -27.27 -10.25
CA ALA A 183 -20.73 -26.82 -9.70
C ALA A 183 -20.81 -25.40 -9.11
N SER A 184 -21.52 -24.47 -9.76
CA SER A 184 -21.69 -23.11 -9.22
C SER A 184 -22.44 -23.08 -7.88
N VAL A 185 -23.40 -24.00 -7.67
CA VAL A 185 -24.09 -24.17 -6.38
C VAL A 185 -23.13 -24.70 -5.31
N GLU A 186 -22.29 -25.67 -5.68
CA GLU A 186 -21.22 -26.16 -4.77
C GLU A 186 -20.28 -25.02 -4.37
N TYR A 187 -19.90 -24.14 -5.30
CA TYR A 187 -19.02 -23.01 -5.00
C TYR A 187 -19.66 -22.02 -4.02
N VAL A 188 -20.96 -21.73 -4.16
CA VAL A 188 -21.72 -20.86 -3.24
C VAL A 188 -21.74 -21.45 -1.83
N LEU A 189 -22.10 -22.72 -1.72
CA LEU A 189 -22.17 -23.40 -0.42
C LEU A 189 -20.79 -23.54 0.21
N ALA A 190 -19.77 -23.91 -0.57
CA ALA A 190 -18.38 -23.95 -0.13
C ALA A 190 -17.93 -22.58 0.42
N ALA A 191 -18.14 -21.50 -0.34
CA ALA A 191 -17.74 -20.16 0.08
C ALA A 191 -18.45 -19.75 1.38
N ILE A 192 -19.78 -19.87 1.46
CA ILE A 192 -20.55 -19.46 2.65
C ILE A 192 -20.08 -20.20 3.89
N ILE A 193 -19.99 -21.53 3.83
CA ILE A 193 -19.69 -22.37 4.98
C ILE A 193 -18.23 -22.20 5.38
N MET A 194 -17.32 -22.25 4.41
CA MET A 194 -15.89 -22.24 4.71
C MET A 194 -15.39 -20.86 5.09
N LEU A 195 -16.06 -19.78 4.67
CA LEU A 195 -15.81 -18.46 5.24
C LEU A 195 -16.20 -18.41 6.73
N ILE A 196 -17.33 -19.02 7.13
CA ILE A 196 -17.76 -19.09 8.54
C ILE A 196 -16.79 -19.94 9.37
N VAL A 197 -16.36 -21.08 8.83
CA VAL A 197 -15.37 -21.95 9.47
C VAL A 197 -14.04 -21.22 9.63
N GLY A 198 -13.56 -20.56 8.57
CA GLY A 198 -12.33 -19.77 8.60
C GLY A 198 -12.40 -18.68 9.67
N GLU A 199 -13.51 -17.95 9.71
CA GLU A 199 -13.72 -16.90 10.70
C GLU A 199 -13.71 -17.43 12.15
N LYS A 200 -14.36 -18.56 12.40
CA LYS A 200 -14.53 -19.10 13.75
C LYS A 200 -13.26 -19.76 14.29
N PHE A 201 -12.47 -20.41 13.43
CA PHE A 201 -11.39 -21.30 13.86
C PHE A 201 -9.99 -20.88 13.41
N PHE A 202 -9.87 -20.02 12.41
CA PHE A 202 -8.57 -19.64 11.80
C PHE A 202 -8.28 -18.14 11.85
N ALA A 203 -9.25 -17.31 12.25
CA ALA A 203 -9.01 -15.88 12.47
C ALA A 203 -8.00 -15.67 13.61
N THR A 204 -6.92 -14.95 13.32
CA THR A 204 -5.83 -14.71 14.29
C THR A 204 -5.90 -13.32 14.90
N ASN A 205 -6.02 -12.28 14.06
CA ASN A 205 -5.86 -10.89 14.47
C ASN A 205 -7.15 -10.05 14.33
N GLU A 206 -8.06 -10.44 13.44
CA GLU A 206 -9.24 -9.66 13.09
C GLU A 206 -10.48 -10.54 13.05
N HIS A 207 -11.57 -10.06 13.65
CA HIS A 207 -12.85 -10.75 13.70
C HIS A 207 -13.97 -9.89 13.10
N GLY A 208 -14.96 -10.53 12.51
CA GLY A 208 -16.15 -9.90 11.95
C GLY A 208 -16.11 -9.66 10.45
N TRP A 209 -17.29 -9.38 9.91
CA TRP A 209 -17.58 -9.36 8.47
C TRP A 209 -17.80 -7.95 7.92
N VAL A 210 -17.91 -6.97 8.81
CA VAL A 210 -18.29 -5.60 8.49
C VAL A 210 -17.02 -4.77 8.32
N PRO A 211 -16.95 -3.90 7.28
CA PRO A 211 -15.86 -2.96 7.14
C PRO A 211 -15.81 -2.01 8.35
N ARG A 212 -14.61 -1.81 8.89
CA ARG A 212 -14.34 -1.00 10.09
C ARG A 212 -13.85 0.40 9.75
N THR A 213 -13.20 0.57 8.59
CA THR A 213 -12.58 1.84 8.20
C THR A 213 -13.26 2.47 6.99
N ARG A 214 -13.14 3.80 6.82
CA ARG A 214 -13.62 4.51 5.62
C ARG A 214 -13.00 3.91 4.35
N ARG A 215 -11.74 3.49 4.42
CA ARG A 215 -11.02 2.85 3.30
C ARG A 215 -11.66 1.52 2.91
N GLU A 216 -11.96 0.66 3.86
CA GLU A 216 -12.58 -0.65 3.60
C GLU A 216 -13.94 -0.47 2.93
N VAL A 217 -14.78 0.45 3.43
CA VAL A 217 -16.07 0.77 2.80
C VAL A 217 -15.89 1.29 1.37
N ARG A 218 -14.95 2.20 1.14
CA ARG A 218 -14.62 2.71 -0.21
C ARG A 218 -14.17 1.60 -1.14
N MET A 219 -13.36 0.67 -0.63
CA MET A 219 -12.88 -0.48 -1.37
C MET A 219 -14.00 -1.44 -1.72
N LEU A 220 -14.90 -1.75 -0.78
CA LEU A 220 -16.06 -2.60 -1.03
C LEU A 220 -16.99 -2.00 -2.10
N GLY A 221 -17.30 -0.70 -2.00
CA GLY A 221 -18.11 -0.02 -3.00
C GLY A 221 -17.48 -0.03 -4.39
N CYS A 222 -16.17 0.22 -4.47
CA CYS A 222 -15.40 0.13 -5.71
C CYS A 222 -15.44 -1.29 -6.30
N ALA A 223 -15.11 -2.30 -5.50
CA ALA A 223 -15.08 -3.68 -5.94
C ALA A 223 -16.46 -4.17 -6.39
N ALA A 224 -17.52 -3.89 -5.63
CA ALA A 224 -18.88 -4.30 -5.95
C ALA A 224 -19.37 -3.75 -7.31
N LEU A 225 -19.00 -2.51 -7.67
CA LEU A 225 -19.26 -1.98 -9.02
C LEU A 225 -18.45 -2.68 -10.11
N LEU A 226 -17.18 -3.00 -9.84
CA LEU A 226 -16.36 -3.75 -10.80
C LEU A 226 -16.89 -5.18 -11.01
N VAL A 227 -17.51 -5.79 -9.99
CA VAL A 227 -18.19 -7.08 -10.12
C VAL A 227 -19.35 -6.98 -11.10
N ILE A 228 -20.19 -5.94 -11.02
CA ILE A 228 -21.27 -5.72 -12.00
C ILE A 228 -20.68 -5.53 -13.40
N ALA A 229 -19.64 -4.72 -13.53
CA ALA A 229 -19.02 -4.47 -14.82
C ALA A 229 -18.43 -5.75 -15.44
N GLY A 230 -17.78 -6.59 -14.62
CA GLY A 230 -17.26 -7.89 -15.02
C GLY A 230 -18.36 -8.89 -15.35
N ALA A 231 -19.44 -8.92 -14.57
CA ALA A 231 -20.62 -9.75 -14.83
C ALA A 231 -21.24 -9.41 -16.20
N ASN A 232 -21.47 -8.13 -16.47
CA ASN A 232 -22.01 -7.68 -17.76
C ASN A 232 -21.09 -8.05 -18.93
N LEU A 233 -19.76 -7.93 -18.76
CA LEU A 233 -18.80 -8.38 -19.77
C LEU A 233 -18.83 -9.89 -19.98
N LEU A 234 -18.93 -10.66 -18.90
CA LEU A 234 -19.00 -12.12 -18.98
C LEU A 234 -20.25 -12.57 -19.72
N VAL A 235 -21.41 -12.02 -19.38
CA VAL A 235 -22.69 -12.31 -20.06
C VAL A 235 -22.62 -11.97 -21.54
N PHE A 236 -22.05 -10.81 -21.88
CA PHE A 236 -21.87 -10.38 -23.26
C PHE A 236 -21.01 -11.35 -24.09
N LEU A 237 -19.96 -11.92 -23.47
CA LEU A 237 -19.05 -12.85 -24.15
C LEU A 237 -19.56 -14.30 -24.16
N PHE A 238 -20.31 -14.70 -23.13
CA PHE A 238 -20.78 -16.06 -22.89
C PHE A 238 -22.27 -16.08 -22.54
N PRO A 239 -23.15 -15.83 -23.53
CA PRO A 239 -24.59 -16.03 -23.38
C PRO A 239 -24.94 -17.46 -22.94
N GLY A 240 -25.99 -17.62 -22.13
CA GLY A 240 -26.30 -18.88 -21.43
C GLY A 240 -27.67 -18.90 -20.75
N SER A 241 -27.85 -19.77 -19.75
CA SER A 241 -29.10 -19.89 -18.99
C SER A 241 -28.83 -20.21 -17.52
N GLY A 242 -29.03 -19.21 -16.65
CA GLY A 242 -28.80 -19.31 -15.21
C GLY A 242 -30.08 -19.63 -14.40
N PRO A 243 -30.00 -19.59 -13.05
CA PRO A 243 -31.13 -19.88 -12.15
C PRO A 243 -32.34 -18.95 -12.32
N LEU A 244 -32.11 -17.78 -12.94
CA LEU A 244 -33.12 -16.76 -13.17
C LEU A 244 -33.71 -16.80 -14.59
N GLY A 245 -33.17 -17.67 -15.47
CA GLY A 245 -33.55 -17.82 -16.88
C GLY A 245 -32.42 -17.51 -17.88
N PRO A 246 -32.74 -17.35 -19.19
CA PRO A 246 -31.76 -17.10 -20.26
C PRO A 246 -31.01 -15.78 -20.08
N THR A 247 -29.68 -15.81 -20.16
CA THR A 247 -28.80 -14.66 -19.98
C THR A 247 -28.48 -13.90 -21.26
N ASP A 248 -29.05 -14.31 -22.38
CA ASP A 248 -28.90 -13.63 -23.67
C ASP A 248 -29.66 -12.30 -23.59
N ALA A 249 -28.95 -11.20 -23.37
CA ALA A 249 -29.44 -9.89 -23.74
C ALA A 249 -29.44 -9.84 -25.27
N GLY A 250 -30.49 -9.30 -25.89
CA GLY A 250 -30.65 -9.22 -27.37
C GLY A 250 -29.55 -8.43 -28.09
N ASP A 251 -29.88 -7.71 -29.17
CA ASP A 251 -28.94 -7.00 -30.08
C ASP A 251 -28.15 -5.82 -29.43
N ASP A 252 -27.61 -5.97 -28.22
CA ASP A 252 -26.74 -4.99 -27.59
C ASP A 252 -25.42 -4.87 -28.35
N SER A 253 -25.13 -3.67 -28.84
CA SER A 253 -23.89 -3.37 -29.53
C SER A 253 -22.68 -3.45 -28.59
N VAL A 254 -21.55 -3.97 -29.09
CA VAL A 254 -20.23 -3.93 -28.42
C VAL A 254 -19.92 -2.52 -27.89
N PHE A 255 -20.31 -1.47 -28.63
CA PHE A 255 -20.09 -0.09 -28.22
C PHE A 255 -20.85 0.29 -26.94
N THR A 256 -22.10 -0.13 -26.80
CA THR A 256 -22.93 0.11 -25.61
C THR A 256 -22.31 -0.58 -24.39
N MET A 257 -21.85 -1.83 -24.58
CA MET A 257 -21.16 -2.60 -23.55
C MET A 257 -19.86 -1.93 -23.09
N LEU A 258 -19.01 -1.47 -24.03
CA LEU A 258 -17.75 -0.79 -23.70
C LEU A 258 -17.96 0.55 -22.98
N ILE A 259 -18.98 1.32 -23.37
CA ILE A 259 -19.34 2.56 -22.69
C ILE A 259 -19.80 2.26 -21.25
N GLY A 260 -20.67 1.26 -21.06
CA GLY A 260 -21.13 0.84 -19.73
C GLY A 260 -19.97 0.39 -18.84
N LEU A 261 -19.02 -0.38 -19.39
CA LEU A 261 -17.80 -0.78 -18.69
C LEU A 261 -16.96 0.43 -18.28
N ALA A 262 -16.70 1.36 -19.20
CA ALA A 262 -15.91 2.56 -18.93
C ALA A 262 -16.56 3.45 -17.85
N VAL A 263 -17.88 3.62 -17.90
CA VAL A 263 -18.63 4.38 -16.89
C VAL A 263 -18.56 3.71 -15.52
N ASN A 264 -18.76 2.40 -15.44
CA ASN A 264 -18.67 1.67 -14.16
C ASN A 264 -17.25 1.72 -13.57
N VAL A 265 -16.21 1.56 -14.40
CA VAL A 265 -14.81 1.69 -13.97
C VAL A 265 -14.51 3.10 -13.46
N LEU A 266 -15.00 4.13 -14.14
CA LEU A 266 -14.85 5.52 -13.72
C LEU A 266 -15.53 5.77 -12.37
N ILE A 267 -16.78 5.32 -12.19
CA ILE A 267 -17.50 5.48 -10.91
C ILE A 267 -16.78 4.69 -9.81
N ALA A 268 -16.32 3.47 -10.09
CA ALA A 268 -15.59 2.64 -9.14
C ALA A 268 -14.29 3.31 -8.64
N ASP A 269 -13.47 3.88 -9.53
CA ASP A 269 -12.26 4.61 -9.11
C ASP A 269 -12.62 5.84 -8.24
N GLN A 270 -13.73 6.50 -8.53
CA GLN A 270 -14.15 7.68 -7.80
C GLN A 270 -14.77 7.33 -6.42
N LEU A 271 -15.45 6.18 -6.31
CA LEU A 271 -15.85 5.59 -5.03
C LEU A 271 -14.63 5.23 -4.18
N ARG A 272 -13.59 4.64 -4.79
CA ARG A 272 -12.32 4.34 -4.11
C ARG A 272 -11.69 5.59 -3.49
N ARG A 273 -11.82 6.74 -4.16
CA ARG A 273 -11.36 8.06 -3.66
C ARG A 273 -12.32 8.71 -2.65
N GLY A 274 -13.44 8.06 -2.31
CA GLY A 274 -14.42 8.55 -1.34
C GLY A 274 -15.28 9.72 -1.83
N LYS A 275 -15.39 9.95 -3.14
CA LYS A 275 -16.07 11.13 -3.69
C LYS A 275 -17.59 11.04 -3.51
N ARG A 276 -18.18 12.09 -2.91
CA ARG A 276 -19.62 12.15 -2.60
C ARG A 276 -20.51 12.07 -3.83
N TRP A 277 -20.09 12.64 -4.95
CA TRP A 277 -20.85 12.59 -6.20
C TRP A 277 -20.89 11.17 -6.78
N ALA A 278 -19.79 10.43 -6.70
CA ALA A 278 -19.71 9.08 -7.25
C ALA A 278 -20.60 8.14 -6.44
N TRP A 279 -20.65 8.35 -5.12
CA TRP A 279 -21.62 7.68 -4.25
C TRP A 279 -23.06 7.98 -4.66
N TRP A 280 -23.42 9.25 -4.86
CA TRP A 280 -24.76 9.61 -5.33
C TRP A 280 -25.11 8.98 -6.67
N VAL A 281 -24.22 9.05 -7.65
CA VAL A 281 -24.41 8.44 -8.98
C VAL A 281 -24.60 6.93 -8.86
N ALA A 282 -23.76 6.24 -8.09
CA ALA A 282 -23.86 4.79 -7.89
C ALA A 282 -25.16 4.37 -7.18
N VAL A 283 -25.57 5.12 -6.15
CA VAL A 283 -26.82 4.85 -5.42
C VAL A 283 -28.04 5.10 -6.30
N VAL A 284 -28.08 6.21 -7.05
CA VAL A 284 -29.18 6.52 -7.97
C VAL A 284 -29.25 5.48 -9.07
N LEU A 285 -28.13 5.15 -9.70
CA LEU A 285 -28.08 4.16 -10.77
C LEU A 285 -28.49 2.77 -10.26
N GLY A 286 -28.03 2.36 -9.09
CA GLY A 286 -28.47 1.11 -8.46
C GLY A 286 -29.96 1.10 -8.13
N ALA A 287 -30.49 2.17 -7.54
CA ALA A 287 -31.91 2.28 -7.22
C ALA A 287 -32.79 2.25 -8.47
N LEU A 288 -32.37 2.94 -9.55
CA LEU A 288 -33.07 2.91 -10.83
C LEU A 288 -33.11 1.52 -11.44
N ASN A 289 -31.99 0.78 -11.42
CA ASN A 289 -31.96 -0.61 -11.91
C ASN A 289 -32.90 -1.51 -11.10
N VAL A 290 -32.88 -1.41 -9.77
CA VAL A 290 -33.78 -2.19 -8.91
C VAL A 290 -35.24 -1.86 -9.17
N ILE A 291 -35.59 -0.56 -9.26
CA ILE A 291 -36.97 -0.12 -9.52
C ILE A 291 -37.42 -0.55 -10.92
N ALA A 292 -36.59 -0.38 -11.95
CA ALA A 292 -36.91 -0.78 -13.31
C ALA A 292 -37.20 -2.28 -13.41
N THR A 293 -36.38 -3.12 -12.76
CA THR A 293 -36.61 -4.57 -12.73
C THR A 293 -37.86 -4.92 -11.95
N LEU A 294 -38.13 -4.28 -10.79
CA LEU A 294 -39.37 -4.50 -10.05
C LEU A 294 -40.61 -4.13 -10.88
N LEU A 295 -40.57 -3.00 -11.59
CA LEU A 295 -41.64 -2.59 -12.49
C LEU A 295 -41.82 -3.57 -13.66
N ALA A 296 -40.72 -4.06 -14.25
CA ALA A 296 -40.76 -5.07 -15.29
C ALA A 296 -41.40 -6.39 -14.77
N VAL A 297 -41.00 -6.85 -13.59
CA VAL A 297 -41.59 -8.04 -12.94
C VAL A 297 -43.08 -7.84 -12.68
N ILE A 298 -43.48 -6.69 -12.13
CA ILE A 298 -44.89 -6.34 -11.93
C ILE A 298 -45.63 -6.37 -13.28
N LEU A 299 -45.10 -5.70 -14.30
CA LEU A 299 -45.73 -5.68 -15.62
C LEU A 299 -45.93 -7.09 -16.20
N VAL A 300 -44.92 -7.95 -16.12
CA VAL A 300 -45.00 -9.35 -16.57
C VAL A 300 -46.11 -10.10 -15.82
N VAL A 301 -46.16 -9.96 -14.50
CA VAL A 301 -47.19 -10.61 -13.65
C VAL A 301 -48.59 -10.10 -13.98
N PHE A 302 -48.75 -8.82 -14.31
CA PHE A 302 -50.07 -8.19 -14.53
C PHE A 302 -50.54 -8.20 -16.00
N THR A 303 -49.65 -8.35 -16.98
CA THR A 303 -49.99 -8.24 -18.41
C THR A 303 -49.75 -9.50 -19.22
N ASP A 304 -49.23 -10.57 -18.58
CA ASP A 304 -48.96 -11.87 -19.20
C ASP A 304 -48.00 -11.78 -20.43
N VAL A 305 -47.22 -10.70 -20.49
CA VAL A 305 -46.20 -10.49 -21.52
C VAL A 305 -44.96 -11.29 -21.15
N SER A 306 -44.50 -12.16 -22.05
CA SER A 306 -43.23 -12.87 -21.90
C SER A 306 -42.06 -11.88 -21.94
N SER A 307 -41.38 -11.66 -20.82
CA SER A 307 -40.12 -10.89 -20.81
C SER A 307 -38.90 -11.81 -20.77
N GLU A 308 -37.90 -11.50 -21.60
CA GLU A 308 -36.50 -11.91 -21.40
C GLU A 308 -35.94 -11.19 -20.15
N GLY A 309 -36.28 -11.68 -18.95
CA GLY A 309 -36.10 -10.96 -17.68
C GLY A 309 -35.01 -11.51 -16.75
N ALA A 310 -34.24 -12.51 -17.15
CA ALA A 310 -33.31 -13.20 -16.25
C ALA A 310 -32.02 -12.41 -15.99
N VAL A 311 -31.44 -11.79 -17.04
CA VAL A 311 -30.25 -10.93 -16.95
C VAL A 311 -30.51 -9.75 -16.03
N THR A 312 -31.68 -9.13 -16.18
CA THR A 312 -32.09 -7.96 -15.39
C THR A 312 -32.28 -8.35 -13.92
N LEU A 313 -32.83 -9.52 -13.62
CA LEU A 313 -32.92 -10.04 -12.25
C LEU A 313 -31.54 -10.32 -11.61
N GLY A 314 -30.64 -10.99 -12.31
CA GLY A 314 -29.28 -11.29 -11.80
C GLY A 314 -28.48 -10.02 -11.52
N THR A 315 -28.50 -9.08 -12.47
CA THR A 315 -27.87 -7.76 -12.33
C THR A 315 -28.52 -6.94 -11.20
N THR A 316 -29.83 -7.08 -11.00
CA THR A 316 -30.57 -6.42 -9.92
C THR A 316 -30.14 -6.92 -8.55
N LEU A 317 -29.92 -8.22 -8.38
CA LEU A 317 -29.40 -8.77 -7.13
C LEU A 317 -28.00 -8.22 -6.80
N LEU A 318 -27.13 -8.09 -7.80
CA LEU A 318 -25.83 -7.44 -7.63
C LEU A 318 -25.99 -5.96 -7.22
N TRP A 319 -26.93 -5.23 -7.82
CA TRP A 319 -27.24 -3.85 -7.41
C TRP A 319 -27.79 -3.75 -5.99
N VAL A 320 -28.64 -4.69 -5.57
CA VAL A 320 -29.13 -4.75 -4.18
C VAL A 320 -27.96 -4.92 -3.20
N LEU A 321 -27.00 -5.80 -3.51
CA LEU A 321 -25.79 -5.98 -2.70
C LEU A 321 -24.94 -4.70 -2.65
N VAL A 322 -24.78 -4.01 -3.79
CA VAL A 322 -24.06 -2.73 -3.86
C VAL A 322 -24.76 -1.67 -3.00
N LEU A 323 -26.08 -1.55 -3.08
CA LEU A 323 -26.85 -0.61 -2.27
C LEU A 323 -26.76 -0.94 -0.77
N ALA A 324 -26.77 -2.23 -0.41
CA ALA A 324 -26.57 -2.68 0.97
C ALA A 324 -25.19 -2.31 1.54
N ILE A 325 -24.18 -2.12 0.68
CA ILE A 325 -22.85 -1.62 1.07
C ILE A 325 -22.85 -0.08 1.09
N LEU A 326 -23.34 0.56 0.03
CA LEU A 326 -23.21 2.01 -0.16
C LEU A 326 -24.09 2.82 0.79
N ILE A 327 -25.32 2.37 1.07
CA ILE A 327 -26.27 3.13 1.91
C ILE A 327 -25.79 3.21 3.37
N PRO A 328 -25.47 2.10 4.07
CA PRO A 328 -24.89 2.17 5.42
C PRO A 328 -23.50 2.80 5.41
N GLY A 329 -22.73 2.58 4.34
CA GLY A 329 -21.38 3.09 4.14
C GLY A 329 -21.26 4.58 3.81
N ARG A 330 -22.36 5.35 3.80
CA ARG A 330 -22.39 6.76 3.36
C ARG A 330 -21.31 7.65 4.00
N PHE A 331 -20.93 7.38 5.24
CA PHE A 331 -19.94 8.14 6.00
C PHE A 331 -18.54 8.10 5.36
N ALA A 332 -18.23 7.05 4.59
CA ALA A 332 -16.96 6.90 3.91
C ALA A 332 -16.84 7.77 2.66
N PHE A 333 -17.96 8.25 2.11
CA PHE A 333 -18.01 8.98 0.83
C PHE A 333 -18.29 10.48 1.01
N ALA A 334 -17.68 11.09 2.03
CA ALA A 334 -17.87 12.50 2.35
C ALA A 334 -16.96 13.45 1.55
N VAL A 335 -16.04 12.94 0.70
CA VAL A 335 -15.05 13.78 0.02
C VAL A 335 -15.75 14.69 -1.00
N PRO A 336 -15.62 16.03 -0.90
CA PRO A 336 -16.30 16.96 -1.80
C PRO A 336 -15.77 16.87 -3.24
N TRP A 337 -16.58 17.35 -4.20
CA TRP A 337 -16.21 17.39 -5.63
C TRP A 337 -14.90 18.16 -5.83
N ARG A 338 -14.85 19.41 -5.34
CA ARG A 338 -13.62 20.18 -5.16
C ARG A 338 -13.14 20.04 -3.72
N VAL A 339 -11.99 19.42 -3.53
CA VAL A 339 -11.25 19.56 -2.28
C VAL A 339 -10.65 20.96 -2.34
N ARG A 340 -11.24 21.93 -1.64
CA ARG A 340 -10.53 23.19 -1.35
C ARG A 340 -9.23 22.76 -0.67
N GLN A 341 -8.07 23.22 -1.15
CA GLN A 341 -6.81 22.92 -0.48
C GLN A 341 -6.98 23.36 0.98
N VAL A 342 -7.12 22.40 1.89
CA VAL A 342 -7.06 22.64 3.32
C VAL A 342 -5.58 22.81 3.62
N GLY A 343 -5.09 24.00 3.30
CA GLY A 343 -3.71 24.43 3.52
C GLY A 343 -3.63 25.92 3.87
N ALA A 344 -4.77 26.50 4.26
CA ALA A 344 -4.88 27.89 4.73
C ALA A 344 -6.20 28.11 5.50
N SER A 345 -6.63 27.14 6.33
CA SER A 345 -7.73 27.41 7.27
C SER A 345 -7.15 28.04 8.54
N GLY A 346 -6.92 29.34 8.41
CA GLY A 346 -6.37 30.22 9.42
C GLY A 346 -5.83 31.42 8.68
N SER A 347 -6.44 32.57 8.90
CA SER A 347 -5.88 33.89 8.62
C SER A 347 -4.66 34.14 9.53
N ASP A 348 -3.70 33.22 9.57
CA ASP A 348 -2.42 33.36 10.25
C ASP A 348 -1.44 33.85 9.18
N ASP A 349 -0.98 35.10 9.29
CA ASP A 349 -0.06 35.73 8.32
C ASP A 349 1.33 35.04 8.27
N ASP A 350 1.64 34.09 9.18
CA ASP A 350 2.91 33.35 9.21
C ASP A 350 2.81 31.93 9.84
N PRO A 351 2.45 30.89 9.06
CA PRO A 351 2.43 29.51 9.56
C PRO A 351 3.82 28.98 9.93
N VAL A 352 4.88 29.46 9.26
CA VAL A 352 6.26 29.02 9.53
C VAL A 352 6.73 29.53 10.88
N GLY A 353 6.43 30.79 11.20
CA GLY A 353 6.69 31.38 12.52
C GLY A 353 6.04 30.57 13.65
N ARG A 354 4.79 30.13 13.47
CA ARG A 354 4.09 29.28 14.44
C ARG A 354 4.73 27.91 14.61
N VAL A 355 5.19 27.28 13.53
CA VAL A 355 5.97 26.02 13.64
C VAL A 355 7.26 26.24 14.41
N LYS A 356 8.00 27.32 14.12
CA LYS A 356 9.22 27.68 14.86
C LYS A 356 8.95 27.92 16.34
N GLU A 357 7.81 28.52 16.69
CA GLU A 357 7.38 28.70 18.07
C GLU A 357 7.10 27.36 18.76
N LEU A 358 6.32 26.47 18.12
CA LEU A 358 6.04 25.14 18.66
C LEU A 358 7.31 24.29 18.82
N LEU A 359 8.27 24.40 17.90
CA LEU A 359 9.57 23.73 18.03
C LEU A 359 10.36 24.22 19.24
N ARG A 360 10.30 25.51 19.57
CA ARG A 360 10.97 26.03 20.77
C ARG A 360 10.26 25.59 22.04
N VAL A 361 8.93 25.57 22.07
CA VAL A 361 8.19 25.17 23.27
C VAL A 361 8.31 23.67 23.53
N HIS A 362 8.01 22.84 22.53
CA HIS A 362 7.90 21.39 22.68
C HIS A 362 9.16 20.62 22.30
N GLY A 363 10.13 21.28 21.69
CA GLY A 363 11.29 20.62 21.10
C GLY A 363 10.97 19.95 19.76
N GLY A 364 11.92 19.15 19.28
CA GLY A 364 11.76 18.35 18.08
C GLY A 364 12.90 17.36 17.87
N GLY A 365 12.75 16.50 16.86
CA GLY A 365 13.79 15.59 16.40
C GLY A 365 14.76 16.24 15.44
N THR A 366 15.75 15.46 14.98
CA THR A 366 16.84 15.94 14.12
C THR A 366 16.38 16.45 12.76
N MET A 367 15.19 16.06 12.30
CA MET A 367 14.60 16.53 11.04
C MET A 367 13.51 17.58 11.23
N SER A 368 13.15 17.92 12.47
CA SER A 368 11.98 18.78 12.73
C SER A 368 12.15 20.21 12.21
N TRP A 369 13.36 20.73 12.08
CA TRP A 369 13.57 22.06 11.47
C TRP A 369 13.18 22.10 9.98
N MET A 370 13.30 21.00 9.25
CA MET A 370 12.93 20.90 7.83
C MET A 370 11.42 21.11 7.60
N THR A 371 10.62 20.99 8.65
CA THR A 371 9.18 21.30 8.60
C THR A 371 8.91 22.78 8.31
N THR A 372 9.88 23.67 8.58
CA THR A 372 9.78 25.12 8.33
C THR A 372 10.01 25.51 6.86
N TRP A 373 10.45 24.56 6.03
CA TRP A 373 10.88 24.86 4.66
C TRP A 373 9.73 25.10 3.67
N PRO A 374 9.99 25.84 2.58
CA PRO A 374 9.00 26.13 1.55
C PRO A 374 8.38 24.87 0.94
N GLY A 375 7.14 25.00 0.45
CA GLY A 375 6.40 23.91 -0.20
C GLY A 375 5.72 22.93 0.76
N ASN A 376 5.94 23.07 2.07
CA ASN A 376 5.23 22.32 3.09
C ASN A 376 3.81 22.88 3.32
N SER A 377 2.90 22.00 3.69
CA SER A 377 1.57 22.31 4.18
C SER A 377 1.46 21.89 5.64
N TYR A 378 0.62 22.57 6.40
CA TYR A 378 0.52 22.40 7.84
C TYR A 378 -0.89 22.00 8.24
N GLN A 379 -0.98 21.05 9.16
CA GLN A 379 -2.19 20.79 9.91
C GLN A 379 -1.93 21.13 11.36
N PHE A 380 -2.52 22.23 11.80
CA PHE A 380 -2.58 22.59 13.21
C PHE A 380 -3.83 21.99 13.86
N THR A 381 -3.69 21.47 15.07
CA THR A 381 -4.82 21.13 15.95
C THR A 381 -4.62 21.79 17.31
N GLY A 382 -5.69 21.87 18.11
CA GLY A 382 -5.70 22.61 19.37
C GLY A 382 -6.10 24.07 19.23
N ALA A 383 -6.39 24.72 20.35
CA ALA A 383 -6.83 26.12 20.39
C ALA A 383 -5.68 27.07 20.03
N ALA A 384 -5.93 27.99 19.09
CA ALA A 384 -4.97 29.05 18.75
C ALA A 384 -4.78 29.97 19.98
N GLY A 385 -3.57 29.98 20.54
CA GLY A 385 -3.19 30.74 21.73
C GLY A 385 -2.82 29.90 22.96
N ASP A 386 -3.17 28.62 22.97
CA ASP A 386 -2.66 27.65 23.95
C ASP A 386 -1.60 26.78 23.26
N LEU A 387 -0.32 27.04 23.54
CA LEU A 387 0.77 26.31 22.89
C LEU A 387 0.84 24.87 23.38
N ASP A 388 0.43 24.57 24.61
CA ASP A 388 0.47 23.22 25.19
C ASP A 388 -0.60 22.30 24.59
N ASP A 389 -1.77 22.86 24.25
CA ASP A 389 -2.83 22.15 23.53
C ASP A 389 -2.54 22.01 22.02
N GLN A 390 -1.57 22.74 21.48
CA GLN A 390 -1.31 22.75 20.05
C GLN A 390 -0.45 21.58 19.57
N SER A 391 -0.80 21.09 18.38
CA SER A 391 0.07 20.19 17.61
C SER A 391 0.14 20.64 16.17
N VAL A 392 1.26 20.33 15.51
CA VAL A 392 1.39 20.48 14.06
C VAL A 392 1.93 19.22 13.41
N VAL A 393 1.24 18.77 12.37
CA VAL A 393 1.76 17.80 11.41
C VAL A 393 2.06 18.52 10.11
N THR A 394 3.32 18.46 9.71
CA THR A 394 3.78 19.06 8.46
C THR A 394 3.79 18.01 7.37
N TYR A 395 3.28 18.34 6.18
CA TYR A 395 3.15 17.37 5.10
C TYR A 395 3.27 18.00 3.71
N ARG A 396 3.55 17.18 2.71
CA ARG A 396 3.44 17.53 1.29
C ARG A 396 2.39 16.69 0.59
N LYS A 397 1.72 17.27 -0.40
CA LYS A 397 0.65 16.58 -1.15
C LYS A 397 1.05 16.37 -2.60
N HIS A 398 1.28 15.11 -2.97
CA HIS A 398 1.61 14.74 -4.34
C HIS A 398 0.82 13.51 -4.79
N VAL A 399 0.28 13.57 -6.01
CA VAL A 399 -0.41 12.44 -6.68
C VAL A 399 -1.54 11.84 -5.84
N GLY A 400 -2.17 12.61 -4.94
CA GLY A 400 -3.23 12.13 -4.03
C GLY A 400 -2.72 11.27 -2.86
N THR A 401 -1.45 11.44 -2.51
CA THR A 401 -0.82 11.02 -1.26
C THR A 401 -0.49 12.28 -0.44
N MET A 402 -0.68 12.22 0.87
CA MET A 402 -0.17 13.20 1.83
C MET A 402 0.99 12.57 2.59
N VAL A 403 2.19 13.09 2.37
CA VAL A 403 3.43 12.62 2.98
C VAL A 403 3.74 13.52 4.17
N ALA A 404 3.41 13.08 5.38
CA ALA A 404 3.86 13.73 6.61
C ALA A 404 5.38 13.64 6.71
N LEU A 405 6.00 14.75 7.08
CA LEU A 405 7.45 14.93 7.18
C LEU A 405 7.83 15.08 8.64
N ALA A 406 8.72 14.19 9.11
CA ALA A 406 9.18 14.13 10.49
C ALA A 406 8.06 13.85 11.51
N ASP A 407 8.43 13.76 12.78
CA ASP A 407 7.48 13.59 13.87
C ASP A 407 6.58 14.84 14.02
N PRO A 408 5.31 14.68 14.45
CA PRO A 408 4.48 15.79 14.89
C PRO A 408 5.20 16.64 15.95
N VAL A 409 5.05 17.96 15.86
CA VAL A 409 5.59 18.89 16.86
C VAL A 409 4.47 19.25 17.83
N CYS A 410 4.54 18.70 19.04
CA CYS A 410 3.54 18.88 20.11
C CYS A 410 4.06 18.37 21.46
N ALA A 411 3.31 18.63 22.52
CA ALA A 411 3.51 17.97 23.80
C ALA A 411 3.43 16.43 23.64
N PRO A 412 4.22 15.64 24.41
CA PRO A 412 4.26 14.17 24.29
C PRO A 412 2.88 13.50 24.41
N GLU A 413 2.01 14.04 25.27
CA GLU A 413 0.66 13.53 25.52
C GLU A 413 -0.26 13.68 24.31
N ARG A 414 0.05 14.63 23.41
CA ARG A 414 -0.74 14.96 22.21
C ARG A 414 -0.29 14.21 20.96
N LEU A 415 0.82 13.48 21.03
CA LEU A 415 1.41 12.82 19.87
C LEU A 415 0.44 11.84 19.21
N ALA A 416 -0.28 11.05 20.02
CA ALA A 416 -1.29 10.11 19.53
C ALA A 416 -2.46 10.82 18.81
N ASP A 417 -2.95 11.92 19.39
CA ASP A 417 -4.05 12.71 18.83
C ASP A 417 -3.63 13.42 17.53
N ALA A 418 -2.40 13.92 17.46
CA ALA A 418 -1.83 14.53 16.26
C ALA A 418 -1.75 13.52 15.11
N VAL A 419 -1.34 12.28 15.40
CA VAL A 419 -1.31 11.19 14.42
C VAL A 419 -2.72 10.90 13.91
N ASP A 420 -3.71 10.76 14.79
CA ASP A 420 -5.09 10.48 14.39
C ASP A 420 -5.70 11.63 13.57
N ALA A 421 -5.46 12.88 13.99
CA ALA A 421 -5.93 14.05 13.28
C ALA A 421 -5.36 14.13 11.85
N PHE A 422 -4.08 13.80 11.65
CA PHE A 422 -3.49 13.75 10.30
C PHE A 422 -4.07 12.66 9.44
N VAL A 423 -4.29 11.50 10.02
CA VAL A 423 -4.95 10.39 9.35
C VAL A 423 -6.37 10.81 8.89
N ASP A 424 -7.13 11.46 9.77
CA ASP A 424 -8.47 11.94 9.45
C ASP A 424 -8.49 13.04 8.37
N LEU A 425 -7.51 13.95 8.40
CA LEU A 425 -7.33 14.96 7.36
C LEU A 425 -7.09 14.29 5.99
N ALA A 426 -6.16 13.35 5.91
CA ALA A 426 -5.86 12.65 4.67
C ALA A 426 -7.08 11.89 4.16
N GLU A 427 -7.79 11.16 5.03
CA GLU A 427 -8.96 10.40 4.63
C GLU A 427 -10.13 11.26 4.17
N SER A 428 -10.39 12.38 4.85
CA SER A 428 -11.44 13.34 4.48
C SER A 428 -11.11 14.09 3.18
N ALA A 429 -9.82 14.22 2.85
CA ALA A 429 -9.34 14.73 1.56
C ALA A 429 -9.34 13.67 0.44
N GLY A 430 -9.65 12.40 0.75
CA GLY A 430 -9.54 11.28 -0.20
C GLY A 430 -8.10 10.97 -0.61
N ALA A 431 -7.13 11.33 0.23
CA ALA A 431 -5.71 11.11 0.02
C ALA A 431 -5.21 9.87 0.78
N THR A 432 -4.15 9.25 0.28
CA THR A 432 -3.41 8.21 1.01
C THR A 432 -2.45 8.88 2.00
N PRO A 433 -2.58 8.68 3.32
CA PRO A 433 -1.59 9.18 4.27
C PRO A 433 -0.32 8.32 4.26
N CYS A 434 0.82 8.96 4.47
CA CYS A 434 2.15 8.35 4.55
C CYS A 434 2.97 9.13 5.58
N TRP A 435 3.67 8.44 6.48
CA TRP A 435 4.61 9.05 7.41
C TRP A 435 6.02 8.81 6.92
N PHE A 436 6.76 9.88 6.63
CA PHE A 436 8.11 9.80 6.09
C PHE A 436 9.11 10.44 7.05
N SER A 437 10.17 9.69 7.32
CA SER A 437 11.25 10.07 8.22
C SER A 437 10.81 10.37 9.65
N ILE A 438 9.99 9.49 10.22
CA ILE A 438 9.53 9.58 11.61
C ILE A 438 10.46 8.83 12.57
N GLY A 439 10.49 9.24 13.84
CA GLY A 439 11.21 8.55 14.91
C GLY A 439 10.42 7.37 15.50
N SER A 440 11.03 6.71 16.49
CA SER A 440 10.45 5.51 17.13
C SER A 440 9.11 5.76 17.80
N ALA A 441 8.91 6.91 18.46
CA ALA A 441 7.67 7.21 19.18
C ALA A 441 6.44 7.23 18.25
N THR A 442 6.53 7.97 17.14
CA THR A 442 5.46 7.99 16.13
C THR A 442 5.31 6.62 15.45
N SER A 443 6.42 5.91 15.20
CA SER A 443 6.43 4.56 14.62
C SER A 443 5.66 3.55 15.48
N GLU A 444 5.85 3.57 16.80
CA GLU A 444 5.12 2.74 17.76
C GLU A 444 3.62 3.06 17.79
N ILE A 445 3.28 4.35 17.75
CA ILE A 445 1.89 4.83 17.73
C ILE A 445 1.14 4.38 16.47
N VAL A 446 1.76 4.45 15.29
CA VAL A 446 1.13 4.02 14.03
C VAL A 446 1.08 2.50 13.89
N THR A 447 2.11 1.77 14.33
CA THR A 447 2.10 0.30 14.35
C THR A 447 1.05 -0.24 15.32
N GLY A 448 0.87 0.41 16.47
CA GLY A 448 -0.24 0.15 17.40
C GLY A 448 -1.64 0.34 16.77
N ARG A 449 -1.75 1.15 15.72
CA ARG A 449 -2.96 1.35 14.90
C ARG A 449 -3.07 0.37 13.72
N GLY A 450 -2.21 -0.64 13.66
CA GLY A 450 -2.19 -1.66 12.61
C GLY A 450 -1.51 -1.23 11.31
N TRP A 451 -0.73 -0.15 11.31
CA TRP A 451 0.06 0.24 10.15
C TRP A 451 1.35 -0.57 10.07
N LEU A 452 1.90 -0.64 8.86
CA LEU A 452 3.25 -1.13 8.64
C LEU A 452 4.22 0.03 8.84
N SER A 453 5.31 -0.20 9.57
CA SER A 453 6.39 0.76 9.76
C SER A 453 7.71 0.06 9.51
N VAL A 454 8.55 0.66 8.67
CA VAL A 454 9.82 0.07 8.26
C VAL A 454 10.93 1.09 8.35
N GLN A 455 12.06 0.66 8.91
CA GLN A 455 13.24 1.49 9.03
C GLN A 455 13.84 1.71 7.64
N ILE A 456 13.93 2.98 7.23
CA ILE A 456 14.42 3.38 5.89
C ILE A 456 15.80 4.03 5.95
N ALA A 457 16.19 4.55 7.12
CA ALA A 457 17.47 5.20 7.32
C ALA A 457 17.93 5.08 8.77
N GLU A 458 19.20 5.39 8.97
CA GLU A 458 19.78 5.63 10.29
C GLU A 458 20.29 7.07 10.33
N ASP A 459 19.81 7.85 11.30
CA ASP A 459 20.46 9.09 11.64
C ASP A 459 21.76 8.80 12.40
N THR A 460 22.78 9.62 12.12
CA THR A 460 24.15 9.40 12.58
C THR A 460 24.52 10.48 13.59
N ILE A 461 24.41 10.15 14.88
CA ILE A 461 24.53 11.10 15.99
C ILE A 461 25.92 11.03 16.63
N VAL A 462 26.54 12.19 16.86
CA VAL A 462 27.79 12.31 17.62
C VAL A 462 27.49 13.04 18.92
N ASP A 463 27.70 12.36 20.05
CA ASP A 463 27.52 12.95 21.37
C ASP A 463 28.68 13.92 21.69
N LEU A 464 28.32 15.11 22.16
CA LEU A 464 29.27 16.20 22.43
C LEU A 464 29.79 16.23 23.89
N PRO A 465 28.99 15.89 24.92
CA PRO A 465 29.48 15.83 26.30
C PRO A 465 30.69 14.89 26.43
N GLY A 466 31.80 15.43 26.94
CA GLY A 466 33.04 14.67 27.09
C GLY A 466 33.77 14.34 25.78
N LEU A 467 33.35 14.89 24.63
CA LEU A 467 34.00 14.64 23.34
C LEU A 467 35.48 15.04 23.39
N GLU A 468 36.35 14.07 23.09
CA GLU A 468 37.79 14.25 22.92
C GLU A 468 38.26 13.42 21.72
N PHE A 469 38.96 14.06 20.78
CA PHE A 469 39.48 13.40 19.58
C PHE A 469 40.75 12.56 19.87
N LYS A 470 40.70 11.62 20.82
CA LYS A 470 41.85 10.79 21.24
C LYS A 470 41.75 9.36 20.71
N GLY A 471 42.90 8.71 20.51
CA GLY A 471 42.97 7.29 20.10
C GLY A 471 42.86 7.04 18.60
N LYS A 472 42.91 5.76 18.22
CA LYS A 472 42.93 5.31 16.82
C LYS A 472 41.67 5.68 16.01
N PRO A 473 40.43 5.58 16.55
CA PRO A 473 39.22 5.92 15.79
C PRO A 473 39.21 7.35 15.25
N TRP A 474 39.78 8.29 16.00
CA TRP A 474 39.81 9.72 15.68
C TRP A 474 41.04 10.15 14.85
N GLN A 475 41.82 9.21 14.30
CA GLN A 475 43.03 9.52 13.53
C GLN A 475 42.74 10.41 12.31
N HIS A 476 41.68 10.12 11.56
CA HIS A 476 41.30 10.90 10.38
C HIS A 476 40.93 12.34 10.74
N VAL A 477 40.14 12.51 11.81
CA VAL A 477 39.73 13.81 12.33
C VAL A 477 40.93 14.64 12.81
N ARG A 478 41.80 14.07 13.64
CA ARG A 478 43.03 14.76 14.09
C ARG A 478 43.95 15.15 12.94
N SER A 479 44.08 14.28 11.94
CA SER A 479 44.90 14.56 10.75
C SER A 479 44.35 15.73 9.95
N ALA A 480 43.02 15.82 9.79
CA ALA A 480 42.36 16.95 9.15
C ALA A 480 42.61 18.26 9.90
N MET A 481 42.42 18.26 11.22
CA MET A 481 42.67 19.44 12.08
C MET A 481 44.13 19.91 12.02
N ASN A 482 45.09 18.99 12.18
CA ASN A 482 46.51 19.33 12.11
C ASN A 482 46.92 19.90 10.73
N LYS A 483 46.34 19.36 9.66
CA LYS A 483 46.60 19.84 8.30
C LYS A 483 46.00 21.22 8.07
N ALA A 484 44.82 21.50 8.61
CA ALA A 484 44.20 22.82 8.55
C ALA A 484 45.09 23.87 9.24
N THR A 485 45.57 23.57 10.45
CA THR A 485 46.53 24.43 11.18
C THR A 485 47.81 24.66 10.39
N LYS A 486 48.37 23.63 9.74
CA LYS A 486 49.59 23.77 8.92
C LYS A 486 49.41 24.63 7.67
N GLN A 487 48.17 24.74 7.17
CA GLN A 487 47.84 25.48 5.95
C GLN A 487 47.08 26.79 6.24
N ASP A 488 47.07 27.23 7.51
CA ASP A 488 46.37 28.43 7.97
C ASP A 488 44.88 28.49 7.57
N ILE A 489 44.24 27.32 7.47
CA ILE A 489 42.80 27.21 7.26
C ILE A 489 42.09 27.37 8.61
N SER A 490 41.15 28.30 8.67
CA SER A 490 40.36 28.60 9.87
C SER A 490 38.87 28.32 9.63
N MET A 491 38.17 27.87 10.67
CA MET A 491 36.71 27.76 10.66
C MET A 491 36.11 29.08 11.17
N ARG A 492 35.14 29.61 10.43
CA ARG A 492 34.24 30.67 10.89
C ARG A 492 32.84 30.10 11.01
N MET A 493 32.27 30.14 12.21
CA MET A 493 30.87 29.81 12.45
C MET A 493 30.04 31.09 12.39
N VAL A 494 29.09 31.18 11.45
CA VAL A 494 28.43 32.43 11.07
C VAL A 494 26.93 32.25 10.86
N SER A 495 26.19 33.36 10.84
CA SER A 495 24.88 33.45 10.18
C SER A 495 25.15 33.89 8.74
N LEU A 496 24.78 33.06 7.76
CA LEU A 496 25.11 33.34 6.36
C LEU A 496 24.40 34.59 5.83
N ALA A 497 23.23 34.92 6.38
CA ALA A 497 22.49 36.13 6.03
C ALA A 497 23.32 37.41 6.25
N ASP A 498 24.05 37.44 7.37
CA ASP A 498 24.81 38.60 7.84
C ASP A 498 26.19 38.72 7.19
N GLU A 499 26.61 37.70 6.44
CA GLU A 499 27.90 37.71 5.74
C GLU A 499 27.93 38.69 4.56
N SER A 500 29.15 39.08 4.19
CA SER A 500 29.39 39.95 3.04
C SER A 500 28.87 39.33 1.73
N PHE A 501 28.56 40.19 0.75
CA PHE A 501 28.19 39.74 -0.59
C PHE A 501 29.23 38.79 -1.19
N ALA A 502 30.53 39.09 -1.02
CA ALA A 502 31.62 38.27 -1.53
C ALA A 502 31.62 36.84 -0.98
N VAL A 503 31.37 36.66 0.33
CA VAL A 503 31.29 35.33 0.95
C VAL A 503 30.05 34.59 0.44
N LYS A 504 28.89 35.26 0.39
CA LYS A 504 27.65 34.67 -0.15
C LYS A 504 27.82 34.21 -1.60
N THR A 505 28.50 35.00 -2.44
CA THR A 505 28.81 34.62 -3.82
C THR A 505 29.71 33.39 -3.88
N GLN A 506 30.74 33.29 -3.04
CA GLN A 506 31.59 32.10 -2.99
C GLN A 506 30.83 30.84 -2.55
N VAL A 507 29.94 30.96 -1.56
CA VAL A 507 29.08 29.85 -1.11
C VAL A 507 28.13 29.39 -2.21
N ARG A 508 27.50 30.33 -2.94
CA ARG A 508 26.65 30.03 -4.09
C ARG A 508 27.43 29.36 -5.22
N ALA A 509 28.64 29.82 -5.52
CA ALA A 509 29.49 29.18 -6.53
C ALA A 509 29.85 27.73 -6.17
N ILE A 510 30.21 27.46 -4.90
CA ILE A 510 30.47 26.09 -4.41
C ILE A 510 29.20 25.22 -4.49
N SER A 511 28.03 25.82 -4.22
CA SER A 511 26.73 25.17 -4.37
C SER A 511 26.44 24.78 -5.81
N GLU A 512 26.58 25.72 -6.74
CA GLU A 512 26.31 25.54 -8.16
C GLU A 512 27.25 24.52 -8.80
N GLU A 513 28.54 24.55 -8.45
CA GLU A 513 29.53 23.55 -8.88
C GLU A 513 29.08 22.12 -8.48
N TRP A 514 28.64 21.95 -7.23
CA TRP A 514 28.17 20.67 -6.72
C TRP A 514 26.87 20.18 -7.38
N VAL A 515 25.95 21.08 -7.73
CA VAL A 515 24.70 20.73 -8.43
C VAL A 515 24.98 20.38 -9.89
N GLY A 516 25.83 21.15 -10.56
CA GLY A 516 26.22 20.95 -11.96
C GLY A 516 26.84 19.58 -12.22
N ASP A 517 27.69 19.10 -11.30
CA ASP A 517 28.34 17.79 -11.40
C ASP A 517 27.35 16.59 -11.34
N LYS A 518 26.14 16.80 -10.80
CA LYS A 518 25.17 15.72 -10.57
C LYS A 518 24.14 15.54 -11.68
N GLY A 519 24.03 16.48 -12.62
CA GLY A 519 23.09 16.37 -13.76
C GLY A 519 21.60 16.36 -13.39
N LEU A 520 21.24 16.76 -12.17
CA LEU A 520 19.86 16.96 -11.72
C LEU A 520 19.64 18.41 -11.27
N PRO A 521 18.39 18.93 -11.38
CA PRO A 521 18.03 20.18 -10.72
C PRO A 521 18.21 20.08 -9.21
N GLU A 522 18.28 21.23 -8.54
CA GLU A 522 18.36 21.28 -7.08
C GLU A 522 17.18 20.54 -6.45
N MET A 523 17.49 19.63 -5.51
CA MET A 523 16.49 18.84 -4.79
C MET A 523 15.98 19.63 -3.58
N GLY A 524 14.76 19.33 -3.15
CA GLY A 524 14.18 19.90 -1.94
C GLY A 524 13.67 18.84 -0.96
N PHE A 525 12.63 19.21 -0.19
CA PHE A 525 11.91 18.36 0.78
C PHE A 525 12.67 18.09 2.08
N THR A 526 13.73 17.29 2.04
CA THR A 526 14.59 17.03 3.20
C THR A 526 16.06 17.37 2.93
N LEU A 527 16.32 18.01 1.80
CA LEU A 527 17.63 18.53 1.39
C LEU A 527 17.50 20.04 1.23
N GLY A 528 18.31 20.79 1.96
CA GLY A 528 18.32 22.24 1.91
C GLY A 528 19.23 22.79 0.81
N SER A 529 18.91 24.00 0.38
CA SER A 529 19.69 24.82 -0.53
C SER A 529 20.35 25.97 0.23
N VAL A 530 21.10 26.81 -0.49
CA VAL A 530 21.72 28.00 0.11
C VAL A 530 20.65 28.92 0.72
N GLU A 531 19.43 28.90 0.17
CA GLU A 531 18.28 29.65 0.66
C GLU A 531 17.88 29.24 2.08
N GLU A 532 17.79 27.93 2.38
CA GLU A 532 17.53 27.46 3.74
C GLU A 532 18.68 27.78 4.70
N ALA A 533 19.93 27.78 4.22
CA ALA A 533 21.10 28.17 5.01
C ALA A 533 21.18 29.68 5.33
N MET A 534 20.35 30.50 4.67
CA MET A 534 20.22 31.93 4.96
C MET A 534 19.26 32.23 6.12
N ASP A 535 18.59 31.23 6.68
CA ASP A 535 17.75 31.44 7.86
C ASP A 535 18.62 31.88 9.06
N PRO A 536 18.25 32.96 9.79
CA PRO A 536 19.06 33.45 10.92
C PRO A 536 19.26 32.44 12.06
N ALA A 537 18.39 31.44 12.18
CA ALA A 537 18.54 30.38 13.18
C ALA A 537 19.50 29.26 12.75
N VAL A 538 19.87 29.20 11.46
CA VAL A 538 20.80 28.21 10.91
C VAL A 538 22.23 28.72 11.07
N ARG A 539 23.12 27.84 11.57
CA ARG A 539 24.55 28.14 11.71
C ARG A 539 25.31 27.60 10.52
N VAL A 540 26.21 28.40 9.97
CA VAL A 540 27.02 28.01 8.80
C VAL A 540 28.49 27.99 9.18
N ALA A 541 29.15 26.86 8.98
CA ALA A 541 30.58 26.70 9.18
C ALA A 541 31.32 26.85 7.85
N LEU A 542 32.17 27.88 7.75
CA LEU A 542 32.98 28.18 6.58
C LEU A 542 34.44 27.89 6.86
N ALA A 543 35.11 27.17 5.97
CA ALA A 543 36.56 27.00 6.02
C ALA A 543 37.21 28.08 5.15
N VAL A 544 37.97 28.99 5.77
CA VAL A 544 38.50 30.18 5.12
C VAL A 544 40.02 30.27 5.28
N ASP A 545 40.72 30.58 4.19
CA ASP A 545 42.16 30.84 4.19
C ASP A 545 42.50 32.31 4.53
N PRO A 546 43.78 32.67 4.73
CA PRO A 546 44.18 34.04 5.05
C PRO A 546 43.86 35.08 3.96
N THR A 547 43.57 34.64 2.73
CA THR A 547 43.20 35.51 1.61
C THR A 547 41.69 35.72 1.49
N GLY A 548 40.89 35.04 2.32
CA GLY A 548 39.43 35.14 2.33
C GLY A 548 38.72 34.16 1.39
N ASN A 549 39.41 33.15 0.86
CA ASN A 549 38.79 32.12 0.03
C ASN A 549 38.06 31.10 0.89
N VAL A 550 36.82 30.78 0.51
CA VAL A 550 36.02 29.72 1.13
C VAL A 550 36.33 28.38 0.47
N HIS A 551 36.84 27.42 1.24
CA HIS A 551 37.17 26.08 0.74
C HIS A 551 36.03 25.06 0.91
N GLY A 552 35.11 25.33 1.83
CA GLY A 552 33.97 24.46 2.08
C GLY A 552 32.95 25.12 3.01
N VAL A 553 31.73 24.60 2.95
CA VAL A 553 30.55 25.13 3.65
C VAL A 553 29.73 23.99 4.23
N LEU A 554 29.45 24.07 5.53
CA LEU A 554 28.46 23.24 6.20
C LEU A 554 27.31 24.10 6.74
N SER A 555 26.06 23.67 6.61
CA SER A 555 24.94 24.27 7.35
C SER A 555 24.46 23.33 8.46
N TRP A 556 24.09 23.93 9.59
CA TRP A 556 23.67 23.26 10.81
C TRP A 556 22.30 23.79 11.22
N LEU A 557 21.30 22.93 11.16
CA LEU A 557 19.92 23.22 11.54
C LEU A 557 19.76 23.03 13.06
N PRO A 558 19.07 23.93 13.77
CA PRO A 558 18.89 23.78 15.21
C PRO A 558 17.92 22.64 15.54
N VAL A 559 18.24 21.89 16.59
CA VAL A 559 17.35 20.92 17.23
C VAL A 559 17.04 21.41 18.64
N TYR A 560 15.78 21.75 18.89
CA TYR A 560 15.35 22.34 20.16
C TYR A 560 14.99 21.26 21.20
N ALA A 561 15.38 21.49 22.45
CA ALA A 561 14.78 20.84 23.60
C ALA A 561 13.45 21.51 23.96
N PRO A 562 12.55 20.80 24.68
CA PRO A 562 11.42 21.45 25.33
C PRO A 562 11.91 22.63 26.20
N GLY A 563 11.26 23.79 26.07
CA GLY A 563 11.63 25.02 26.79
C GLY A 563 12.55 25.99 26.05
N GLY A 564 13.01 25.65 24.83
CA GLY A 564 13.54 26.62 23.87
C GLY A 564 15.05 26.64 23.68
N ASP A 565 15.79 25.92 24.52
CA ASP A 565 17.24 25.77 24.35
C ASP A 565 17.57 24.85 23.17
N VAL A 566 18.69 25.11 22.49
CA VAL A 566 19.16 24.23 21.40
C VAL A 566 19.86 23.01 22.00
N ALA A 567 19.20 21.86 21.90
CA ALA A 567 19.74 20.57 22.36
C ALA A 567 20.86 20.04 21.45
N GLY A 568 20.80 20.33 20.16
CA GLY A 568 21.75 19.81 19.18
C GLY A 568 21.62 20.47 17.81
N TRP A 569 22.45 20.01 16.87
CA TRP A 569 22.51 20.58 15.53
C TRP A 569 22.55 19.50 14.45
N THR A 570 21.72 19.61 13.42
CA THR A 570 21.67 18.67 12.29
C THR A 570 22.38 19.22 11.08
N LEU A 571 23.34 18.46 10.54
CA LEU A 571 24.04 18.77 9.30
C LEU A 571 23.10 18.66 8.09
N ASP A 572 23.04 19.69 7.27
CA ASP A 572 22.21 19.71 6.06
C ASP A 572 23.09 19.89 4.80
N ILE A 573 23.59 21.11 4.55
CA ILE A 573 24.53 21.36 3.46
C ILE A 573 25.90 20.82 3.87
N MET A 574 26.51 20.05 2.98
CA MET A 574 27.87 19.55 3.13
C MET A 574 28.60 19.64 1.79
N ARG A 575 29.10 20.84 1.45
CA ARG A 575 29.68 21.13 0.14
C ARG A 575 31.12 21.63 0.27
N ARG A 576 31.95 21.27 -0.71
CA ARG A 576 33.38 21.65 -0.77
C ARG A 576 33.72 22.14 -2.16
N ARG A 577 34.67 23.07 -2.23
CA ARG A 577 35.25 23.49 -3.51
C ARG A 577 36.14 22.37 -4.07
N THR A 578 36.13 22.17 -5.39
CA THR A 578 36.88 21.07 -6.01
C THR A 578 38.40 21.24 -5.89
N ASP A 579 38.90 22.47 -6.07
CA ASP A 579 40.31 22.86 -5.92
C ASP A 579 40.66 23.34 -4.49
N GLY A 580 39.80 23.04 -3.52
CA GLY A 580 39.93 23.52 -2.14
C GLY A 580 40.80 22.67 -1.22
N PHE A 581 40.80 23.06 0.07
CA PHE A 581 41.46 22.31 1.13
C PHE A 581 40.92 20.87 1.21
N GLY A 582 41.79 19.87 1.01
CA GLY A 582 41.37 18.47 0.83
C GLY A 582 40.43 17.92 1.91
N PRO A 583 40.84 17.85 3.19
CA PRO A 583 40.00 17.30 4.27
C PRO A 583 39.10 18.39 4.90
N VAL A 584 38.55 19.30 4.09
CA VAL A 584 37.75 20.43 4.57
C VAL A 584 36.48 19.99 5.30
N VAL A 585 35.82 18.93 4.83
CA VAL A 585 34.59 18.45 5.46
C VAL A 585 34.88 17.82 6.82
N GLU A 586 35.91 16.97 6.92
CA GLU A 586 36.35 16.42 8.22
C GLU A 586 36.73 17.52 9.21
N TYR A 587 37.46 18.53 8.74
CA TYR A 587 37.85 19.68 9.54
C TYR A 587 36.63 20.46 10.04
N LEU A 588 35.71 20.83 9.14
CA LEU A 588 34.53 21.62 9.51
C LEU A 588 33.60 20.89 10.45
N ILE A 589 33.35 19.58 10.26
CA ILE A 589 32.53 18.80 11.19
C ILE A 589 33.19 18.76 12.58
N ALA A 590 34.49 18.47 12.65
CA ALA A 590 35.21 18.38 13.92
C ALA A 590 35.27 19.72 14.67
N SER A 591 35.56 20.81 13.95
CA SER A 591 35.58 22.15 14.53
C SER A 591 34.19 22.63 14.94
N SER A 592 33.14 22.27 14.19
CA SER A 592 31.76 22.56 14.58
C SER A 592 31.36 21.79 15.84
N ALA A 593 31.73 20.51 15.95
CA ALA A 593 31.46 19.71 17.14
C ALA A 593 32.09 20.31 18.40
N VAL A 594 33.32 20.84 18.31
CA VAL A 594 33.97 21.54 19.42
C VAL A 594 33.23 22.83 19.76
N ALA A 595 32.91 23.65 18.75
CA ALA A 595 32.19 24.91 18.98
C ALA A 595 30.82 24.69 19.65
N PHE A 596 30.03 23.73 19.16
CA PHE A 596 28.71 23.44 19.73
C PHE A 596 28.80 22.79 21.11
N LYS A 597 29.84 21.99 21.38
CA LYS A 597 30.12 21.47 22.72
C LYS A 597 30.37 22.62 23.70
N ASP A 598 31.16 23.61 23.31
CA ASP A 598 31.48 24.78 24.14
C ASP A 598 30.24 25.69 24.32
N GLU A 599 29.30 25.67 23.38
CA GLU A 599 27.98 26.31 23.48
C GLU A 599 26.97 25.49 24.32
N GLY A 600 27.32 24.28 24.78
CA GLY A 600 26.47 23.45 25.65
C GLY A 600 25.53 22.46 24.94
N ALA A 601 25.64 22.33 23.61
CA ALA A 601 24.86 21.35 22.86
C ALA A 601 25.20 19.92 23.28
N GLN A 602 24.19 19.04 23.25
CA GLN A 602 24.30 17.64 23.67
C GLN A 602 24.77 16.73 22.53
N PHE A 603 24.43 17.06 21.28
CA PHE A 603 24.80 16.24 20.13
C PHE A 603 24.89 17.06 18.84
N ILE A 604 25.56 16.49 17.84
CA ILE A 604 25.33 16.84 16.43
C ILE A 604 24.78 15.62 15.69
N SER A 605 23.81 15.84 14.81
CA SER A 605 23.37 14.87 13.82
C SER A 605 24.14 15.12 12.52
N LEU A 606 24.73 14.08 11.96
CA LEU A 606 25.30 14.12 10.60
C LEU A 606 24.24 13.81 9.53
N SER A 607 22.96 13.85 9.90
CA SER A 607 21.78 13.51 9.09
C SER A 607 21.68 12.04 8.67
N GLY A 608 20.49 11.64 8.25
CA GLY A 608 20.14 10.29 7.84
C GLY A 608 21.01 9.77 6.69
N ALA A 609 21.50 8.54 6.82
CA ALA A 609 21.97 7.76 5.68
C ALA A 609 20.96 6.64 5.41
N PRO A 610 20.53 6.42 4.15
CA PRO A 610 19.72 5.27 3.81
C PRO A 610 20.41 3.99 4.25
N LEU A 611 19.63 3.10 4.88
CA LEU A 611 20.17 1.91 5.51
C LEU A 611 20.56 0.87 4.46
N ALA A 612 21.78 0.33 4.59
CA ALA A 612 22.15 -0.92 3.95
C ALA A 612 21.73 -2.08 4.87
N ARG A 613 20.52 -2.59 4.64
CA ARG A 613 19.84 -3.76 5.24
C ARG A 613 20.53 -4.49 6.42
N THR A 614 19.79 -4.60 7.52
CA THR A 614 19.89 -5.68 8.52
C THR A 614 18.48 -6.07 9.01
N GLY A 615 17.85 -7.09 8.42
CA GLY A 615 16.60 -7.67 8.94
C GLY A 615 15.86 -8.59 7.96
N ASP A 616 15.45 -9.78 8.44
CA ASP A 616 14.63 -10.79 7.74
C ASP A 616 13.14 -10.38 7.72
N PHE A 617 12.76 -9.34 6.96
CA PHE A 617 11.35 -9.06 6.67
C PHE A 617 10.97 -9.64 5.30
N ASP A 618 10.00 -10.56 5.27
CA ASP A 618 9.40 -11.18 4.07
C ASP A 618 8.53 -10.16 3.26
N ALA A 619 9.02 -8.94 3.00
CA ALA A 619 8.28 -7.89 2.30
C ALA A 619 8.96 -7.47 0.99
N GLU A 620 9.08 -8.43 0.06
CA GLU A 620 9.68 -8.25 -1.28
C GLU A 620 9.19 -6.99 -2.07
N PRO A 621 7.91 -6.55 -1.98
CA PRO A 621 7.46 -5.33 -2.66
C PRO A 621 8.05 -4.03 -2.09
N LEU A 622 8.28 -4.00 -0.77
CA LEU A 622 8.91 -2.87 -0.11
C LEU A 622 10.40 -2.82 -0.41
N ASP A 623 11.07 -3.97 -0.38
CA ASP A 623 12.46 -4.09 -0.79
C ASP A 623 12.65 -3.53 -2.20
N LYS A 624 11.75 -3.84 -3.13
CA LYS A 624 11.76 -3.26 -4.49
C LYS A 624 11.57 -1.75 -4.47
N LEU A 625 10.68 -1.20 -3.65
CA LEU A 625 10.51 0.26 -3.54
C LEU A 625 11.79 0.91 -2.99
N LEU A 626 12.34 0.39 -1.90
CA LEU A 626 13.52 0.94 -1.25
C LEU A 626 14.77 0.80 -2.13
N ASP A 627 14.94 -0.34 -2.81
CA ASP A 627 15.98 -0.54 -3.81
C ASP A 627 15.79 0.43 -4.99
N THR A 628 14.54 0.70 -5.41
CA THR A 628 14.25 1.68 -6.49
C THR A 628 14.55 3.10 -6.03
N LEU A 629 14.12 3.52 -4.84
CA LEU A 629 14.41 4.85 -4.29
C LEU A 629 15.92 5.01 -4.03
N GLY A 630 16.56 3.97 -3.49
CA GLY A 630 17.99 3.90 -3.25
C GLY A 630 18.78 4.03 -4.55
N ALA A 631 18.47 3.22 -5.58
CA ALA A 631 19.11 3.29 -6.89
C ALA A 631 18.81 4.59 -7.63
N ALA A 632 17.58 5.13 -7.52
CA ALA A 632 17.21 6.40 -8.12
C ALA A 632 17.98 7.57 -7.52
N LEU A 633 18.38 7.48 -6.24
CA LEU A 633 19.10 8.53 -5.53
C LEU A 633 20.62 8.25 -5.42
N GLU A 634 21.09 7.00 -5.61
CA GLU A 634 22.49 6.58 -5.47
C GLU A 634 23.46 7.33 -6.40
N PRO A 635 23.18 7.50 -7.72
CA PRO A 635 24.02 8.29 -8.62
C PRO A 635 24.20 9.74 -8.17
N TYR A 636 23.22 10.26 -7.43
CA TYR A 636 23.15 11.66 -7.05
C TYR A 636 23.55 11.90 -5.60
N TYR A 637 23.70 10.87 -4.77
CA TYR A 637 24.04 11.05 -3.35
C TYR A 637 25.20 10.18 -2.85
N GLY A 638 25.59 9.11 -3.56
CA GLY A 638 26.70 8.25 -3.17
C GLY A 638 26.55 7.68 -1.75
N PHE A 639 25.36 7.20 -1.38
CA PHE A 639 24.97 6.90 0.00
C PHE A 639 25.93 5.97 0.75
N ARG A 640 26.46 4.94 0.09
CA ARG A 640 27.43 4.02 0.71
C ARG A 640 28.74 4.72 1.07
N SER A 641 29.24 5.59 0.18
CA SER A 641 30.44 6.38 0.43
C SER A 641 30.22 7.40 1.57
N LEU A 642 29.02 7.98 1.63
CA LEU A 642 28.63 8.93 2.66
C LEU A 642 28.49 8.26 4.04
N HIS A 643 27.87 7.08 4.12
CA HIS A 643 27.77 6.33 5.37
C HIS A 643 29.15 5.91 5.89
N THR A 644 30.04 5.40 5.03
CA THR A 644 31.44 5.09 5.41
C THR A 644 32.20 6.35 5.84
N PHE A 645 31.93 7.50 5.22
CA PHE A 645 32.50 8.78 5.64
C PHE A 645 32.07 9.17 7.06
N LYS A 646 30.77 9.11 7.37
CA LYS A 646 30.23 9.51 8.68
C LYS A 646 30.74 8.62 9.84
N LYS A 647 31.11 7.35 9.57
CA LYS A 647 31.75 6.46 10.56
C LYS A 647 33.04 7.00 11.17
N LYS A 648 33.73 7.92 10.49
CA LYS A 648 34.97 8.55 10.99
C LYS A 648 34.76 9.36 12.28
N PHE A 649 33.52 9.73 12.60
CA PHE A 649 33.17 10.55 13.76
C PHE A 649 32.65 9.75 14.95
N ASN A 650 32.85 8.42 14.95
CA ASN A 650 32.43 7.49 16.01
C ASN A 650 30.98 7.73 16.50
N PRO A 651 29.98 7.69 15.59
CA PRO A 651 28.61 8.03 15.93
C PRO A 651 27.85 6.86 16.57
N ARG A 652 26.76 7.19 17.28
CA ARG A 652 25.64 6.28 17.55
C ARG A 652 24.57 6.43 16.47
N TYR A 653 23.81 5.38 16.20
CA TYR A 653 22.78 5.38 15.16
C TYR A 653 21.39 5.43 15.78
N GLU A 654 20.52 6.29 15.25
CA GLU A 654 19.10 6.34 15.60
C GLU A 654 18.24 5.92 14.40
N PRO A 655 17.24 5.04 14.59
CA PRO A 655 16.43 4.54 13.49
C PRO A 655 15.44 5.59 12.99
N VAL A 656 15.27 5.64 11.67
CA VAL A 656 14.30 6.51 10.99
C VAL A 656 13.36 5.67 10.14
N TYR A 657 12.06 5.91 10.29
CA TYR A 657 11.02 5.02 9.74
C TYR A 657 10.17 5.67 8.63
N LEU A 658 9.67 4.81 7.75
CA LEU A 658 8.56 5.06 6.82
C LEU A 658 7.37 4.23 7.30
N ALA A 659 6.25 4.88 7.58
CA ALA A 659 5.02 4.17 7.93
C ALA A 659 3.90 4.40 6.91
N PHE A 660 3.25 3.30 6.55
CA PHE A 660 2.21 3.21 5.56
C PHE A 660 1.21 2.12 5.96
N ARG A 661 0.02 2.15 5.37
CA ARG A 661 -1.06 1.24 5.80
C ARG A 661 -0.94 -0.16 5.21
N ASP A 662 -0.58 -0.24 3.93
CA ASP A 662 -0.56 -1.48 3.15
C ASP A 662 0.40 -1.34 1.95
N GLU A 663 0.99 -2.45 1.50
CA GLU A 663 1.98 -2.47 0.43
C GLU A 663 1.44 -1.94 -0.91
N SER A 664 0.11 -2.00 -1.15
CA SER A 664 -0.50 -1.43 -2.35
C SER A 664 -0.40 0.10 -2.44
N ASP A 665 -0.09 0.78 -1.33
CA ASP A 665 0.13 2.23 -1.31
C ASP A 665 1.56 2.59 -1.76
N LEU A 666 2.52 1.65 -1.69
CA LEU A 666 3.94 1.89 -1.94
C LEU A 666 4.26 2.49 -3.32
N PRO A 667 3.69 2.03 -4.45
CA PRO A 667 3.97 2.65 -5.74
C PRO A 667 3.60 4.14 -5.78
N ARG A 668 2.46 4.49 -5.17
CA ARG A 668 1.97 5.87 -5.13
C ARG A 668 2.78 6.72 -4.15
N ILE A 669 3.18 6.14 -3.02
CA ILE A 669 4.07 6.76 -2.04
C ILE A 669 5.43 7.06 -2.68
N GLY A 670 6.00 6.11 -3.42
CA GLY A 670 7.26 6.29 -4.16
C GLY A 670 7.19 7.50 -5.10
N VAL A 671 6.18 7.57 -5.97
CA VAL A 671 5.98 8.72 -6.86
C VAL A 671 5.80 10.02 -6.08
N ALA A 672 5.06 10.00 -4.97
CA ALA A 672 4.83 11.19 -4.15
C ALA A 672 6.12 11.71 -3.49
N ILE A 673 6.97 10.81 -2.97
CA ILE A 673 8.27 11.15 -2.40
C ILE A 673 9.21 11.67 -3.49
N SER A 674 9.30 10.99 -4.64
CA SER A 674 10.13 11.49 -5.77
C SER A 674 9.70 12.88 -6.22
N ARG A 675 8.39 13.15 -6.30
CA ARG A 675 7.85 14.49 -6.61
C ARG A 675 8.12 15.51 -5.51
N ALA A 676 8.21 15.09 -4.25
CA ALA A 676 8.56 15.98 -3.15
C ALA A 676 10.04 16.42 -3.25
N TYR A 677 10.97 15.51 -3.53
CA TYR A 677 12.38 15.81 -3.74
C TYR A 677 12.66 16.58 -5.03
N LEU A 678 11.91 16.28 -6.09
CA LEU A 678 12.09 16.84 -7.44
C LEU A 678 10.80 17.53 -7.92
N PRO A 679 10.43 18.68 -7.33
CA PRO A 679 9.18 19.37 -7.67
C PRO A 679 9.11 19.79 -9.14
N ASP A 680 10.24 20.25 -9.69
CA ASP A 680 10.34 20.80 -11.05
C ASP A 680 10.73 19.76 -12.12
N ALA A 681 10.93 18.50 -11.73
CA ALA A 681 11.28 17.46 -12.70
C ALA A 681 10.12 17.16 -13.65
N THR A 682 10.43 17.14 -14.95
CA THR A 682 9.51 16.69 -15.99
C THR A 682 9.17 15.21 -15.82
N THR A 683 8.01 14.79 -16.33
CA THR A 683 7.62 13.36 -16.31
C THR A 683 8.67 12.47 -16.99
N GLY A 684 9.31 12.96 -18.06
CA GLY A 684 10.40 12.24 -18.73
C GLY A 684 11.65 12.07 -17.86
N GLN A 685 12.03 13.08 -17.06
CA GLN A 685 13.14 12.98 -16.12
C GLN A 685 12.83 12.00 -14.98
N LEU A 686 11.60 12.00 -14.45
CA LEU A 686 11.19 11.03 -13.42
C LEU A 686 11.15 9.59 -13.96
N VAL A 687 10.74 9.40 -15.22
CA VAL A 687 10.80 8.08 -15.87
C VAL A 687 12.25 7.64 -16.09
N ARG A 688 13.15 8.55 -16.50
CA ARG A 688 14.59 8.25 -16.61
C ARG A 688 15.20 7.90 -15.26
N LEU A 689 14.82 8.60 -14.18
CA LEU A 689 15.25 8.31 -12.81
C LEU A 689 14.78 6.92 -12.35
N ALA A 690 13.56 6.52 -12.73
CA ALA A 690 13.03 5.19 -12.46
C ALA A 690 13.65 4.10 -13.36
N ALA A 691 14.09 4.47 -14.57
CA ALA A 691 14.69 3.58 -15.56
C ALA A 691 16.20 3.42 -15.40
N SER A 692 16.89 4.37 -14.75
CA SER A 692 18.29 4.24 -14.34
C SER A 692 18.39 3.23 -13.20
N ARG A 693 18.25 1.95 -13.55
CA ARG A 693 18.82 0.87 -12.74
C ARG A 693 20.33 1.05 -12.77
N GLY A 694 20.95 1.10 -11.60
CA GLY A 694 22.41 1.06 -11.50
C GLY A 694 22.94 -0.14 -12.27
N ASP A 695 23.82 0.12 -13.22
CA ASP A 695 24.71 -0.87 -13.81
C ASP A 695 25.65 -1.46 -12.74
#